data_AF-A0AAE1HSR7-F1
#
_entry.id   AF-A0AAE1HSR7-F1
#
_cell.length_a   1.000
_cell.length_b   1.000
_cell.length_c   1.000
_cell.angle_alpha   90.00
_cell.angle_beta   90.00
_cell.angle_gamma   90.00
#
_symmetry.space_group_name_H-M   'P 1'
#
loop_
_entity.id
_entity.type
_entity.pdbx_description
1 polymer ?
#
loop_
_entity_poly.entity_id
_entity_poly.type
_entity_poly.pdbx_seq_one_letter_code
_entity_poly.pdbx_strand_id
1 'polypeptide(L)'
;MTKKLEFDWHIKVPDVLVNGCEFDKWTEEEGLESGCLFKVDEYGFFIYWKKEGRDGDVLELCQVSDIRKGGISKDSKLYTQMQANYGDSTFEDRVLTICSGRDYVNINYHHVVCPDSKIAEDWLKGIRLITHNVKANNVCPMTCLKKHWMQLCMKTDPLGKVPVNRVVKTFASGRRDTRDVIKYLDDLELRNKTEKGKNDFIEPKDFTFEKFYTLYHKICPRTDDIGDLFSAITEDGEFINVSQFVKFLNEKQRDPRLNEVLYPMYNESRAMQIISTYEQDEKNVKAKKLSKDGFTRYLMSDENAPVFLDRLDVYMNMDQPLAHYYINSSHNTYLTGRQFYGKSSVEMYRQILLAGCRCIELDLWNGENGGEPIITHGKAMCTAIPFREVIHAIKDTAFETSEYPVILSFENHCRISQQYIVAKCCDDVFGDLLLKEPLKDYPILPGAPLPSPNALKNKILIKNKRLDPEKEKEGLEKFKAGKLNDDDGEKEDSDASAPTVISLDKKRKILVESKRLEKNSGQDDLDLYMKGELMLIEGDKDDVSVPISTSIDKKVPDVLEGVPIPTHYTGSTKHVHPWLSSMVNYAQPVKFQGFDVAEKNNFHYNMSSFNETTGLSYLKSQAIEFVQYNKRQMSRIYPRGTRLESTNFLPQVFWNAGCQMVALNFQTPDLAMQLNQGKFEYNGNCGYLLKPDFMRREDKVFDPFAETTVDGVIAAQCSVQVISGQFLSDKKVGTYVEVDMYGLPTDTIRKEFRTRMVPSNGLNPCYNESPFFFRKVVLPDLAVLRFGVFDETGKMLGQRILPLDGLQTGYRHIALRTEANFPMSLPMLFCDIQLKIYVPTGYEDIMYALSNPLKYRSEREKHSKMIQQMGVDEDDEEGNKNDYTDEMSVSGNTMKKESKSGSKDESGVPSSSTREIGKLVSRNSSAIVTSAVALMDKTDVNDEPIKLPSLEKEKSFTKLLKKHQKEQDSLHRKQFKELQSVQKAQCLAVEKITKGKTFKTKEELSADPVIHDLIVEQIKQWTEIKEKHRSSMWELKKQQLIQQQEVLKDLLESAQSAKLKQQEAQHEREIKQLNQKQAKISIETTREVNNDKTLKSKTEKDSILREKKQTNMKKFMEDHRQLDSLLKKRKEDLQAELQREKQSVMKEIEEV
;
A
#
# COMPACT_ATOMS: atom_id res chain seq x y z
N MET A 1 -16.65 19.95 -28.05
CA MET A 1 -16.58 20.86 -26.88
C MET A 1 -16.54 20.01 -25.62
N THR A 2 -15.76 20.38 -24.60
CA THR A 2 -15.83 19.75 -23.28
C THR A 2 -17.26 19.86 -22.76
N LYS A 3 -17.89 18.71 -22.49
CA LYS A 3 -19.27 18.67 -22.02
C LYS A 3 -19.33 19.10 -20.54
N LYS A 4 -20.50 19.57 -20.11
CA LYS A 4 -20.78 19.73 -18.69
C LYS A 4 -20.68 18.36 -18.01
N LEU A 5 -20.04 18.30 -16.85
CA LEU A 5 -20.01 17.07 -16.08
C LEU A 5 -21.44 16.78 -15.58
N GLU A 6 -22.00 15.67 -16.03
CA GLU A 6 -23.27 15.13 -15.53
C GLU A 6 -22.92 14.03 -14.52
N PHE A 7 -22.55 14.44 -13.31
CA PHE A 7 -22.35 13.52 -12.20
C PHE A 7 -23.50 13.68 -11.22
N ASP A 8 -24.41 12.72 -11.24
CA ASP A 8 -25.49 12.62 -10.27
C ASP A 8 -25.21 11.47 -9.31
N TRP A 9 -24.84 11.83 -8.08
CA TRP A 9 -24.70 10.90 -6.97
C TRP A 9 -25.97 10.81 -6.14
N HIS A 10 -26.95 11.69 -6.36
CA HIS A 10 -28.12 11.81 -5.53
C HIS A 10 -29.15 10.74 -5.90
N ILE A 11 -29.45 9.85 -4.94
CA ILE A 11 -30.59 8.94 -5.03
C ILE A 11 -31.73 9.61 -4.27
N LYS A 12 -32.85 9.84 -4.96
CA LYS A 12 -34.03 10.45 -4.34
C LYS A 12 -34.48 9.59 -3.16
N VAL A 13 -34.43 10.17 -1.96
CA VAL A 13 -34.86 9.51 -0.73
C VAL A 13 -36.39 9.38 -0.73
N PRO A 14 -36.96 8.19 -0.47
CA PRO A 14 -38.41 8.02 -0.38
C PRO A 14 -39.05 8.93 0.68
N ASP A 15 -40.21 9.52 0.34
CA ASP A 15 -40.91 10.50 1.20
C ASP A 15 -41.25 9.92 2.59
N VAL A 16 -41.47 8.60 2.69
CA VAL A 16 -41.71 7.90 3.96
C VAL A 16 -40.54 8.05 4.92
N LEU A 17 -39.29 8.03 4.42
CA LEU A 17 -38.10 8.18 5.24
C LEU A 17 -37.84 9.65 5.63
N VAL A 18 -38.14 10.58 4.73
CA VAL A 18 -37.95 12.03 4.93
C VAL A 18 -38.97 12.59 5.93
N ASN A 19 -40.25 12.20 5.79
CA ASN A 19 -41.31 12.60 6.72
C ASN A 19 -41.02 12.06 8.13
N GLY A 20 -40.45 10.85 8.20
CA GLY A 20 -40.07 10.17 9.43
C GLY A 20 -41.18 9.37 10.06
N CYS A 21 -40.80 8.54 11.03
CA CYS A 21 -41.73 7.73 11.82
C CYS A 21 -41.21 7.59 13.26
N GLU A 22 -42.12 7.41 14.21
CA GLU A 22 -41.76 7.13 15.59
C GLU A 22 -41.50 5.63 15.76
N PHE A 23 -40.29 5.28 16.20
CA PHE A 23 -39.87 3.91 16.49
C PHE A 23 -39.46 3.77 17.94
N ASP A 24 -39.56 2.55 18.44
CA ASP A 24 -38.99 2.17 19.71
C ASP A 24 -37.61 1.52 19.46
N LYS A 25 -36.56 2.10 20.02
CA LYS A 25 -35.18 1.62 19.88
C LYS A 25 -34.83 0.74 21.07
N TRP A 26 -34.04 -0.30 20.89
CA TRP A 26 -33.48 -1.03 22.03
C TRP A 26 -32.04 -1.48 21.79
N THR A 27 -31.30 -1.62 22.88
CA THR A 27 -29.98 -2.26 22.93
C THR A 27 -29.94 -3.20 24.14
N GLU A 28 -29.07 -4.22 24.10
CA GLU A 28 -28.91 -5.13 25.23
C GLU A 28 -28.39 -4.40 26.50
N GLU A 29 -27.68 -3.28 26.33
CA GLU A 29 -27.09 -2.50 27.44
C GLU A 29 -28.04 -1.44 28.01
N GLU A 30 -28.78 -0.72 27.15
CA GLU A 30 -29.60 0.45 27.56
C GLU A 30 -31.09 0.12 27.73
N GLY A 31 -31.52 -1.08 27.32
CA GLY A 31 -32.91 -1.51 27.33
C GLY A 31 -33.77 -0.85 26.26
N LEU A 32 -35.10 -0.85 26.47
CA LEU A 32 -36.08 -0.30 25.53
C LEU A 32 -36.24 1.22 25.71
N GLU A 33 -36.02 1.96 24.63
CA GLU A 33 -36.22 3.39 24.51
C GLU A 33 -37.38 3.68 23.55
N SER A 34 -38.55 3.96 24.12
CA SER A 34 -39.76 4.22 23.31
C SER A 34 -39.89 5.66 22.81
N GLY A 35 -40.55 5.83 21.66
CA GLY A 35 -40.99 7.12 21.11
C GLY A 35 -39.88 7.97 20.47
N CYS A 36 -38.94 7.35 19.77
CA CYS A 36 -37.88 8.05 19.05
C CYS A 36 -38.34 8.40 17.63
N LEU A 37 -38.33 9.67 17.26
CA LEU A 37 -38.66 10.09 15.90
C LEU A 37 -37.45 9.88 14.97
N PHE A 38 -37.49 8.86 14.13
CA PHE A 38 -36.46 8.56 13.13
C PHE A 38 -36.76 9.24 11.80
N LYS A 39 -35.72 9.79 11.17
CA LYS A 39 -35.76 10.45 9.87
C LYS A 39 -34.51 10.16 9.06
N VAL A 40 -34.63 10.24 7.75
CA VAL A 40 -33.50 10.29 6.81
C VAL A 40 -33.47 11.66 6.17
N ASP A 41 -32.27 12.23 6.03
CA ASP A 41 -32.14 13.54 5.38
C ASP A 41 -32.42 13.46 3.87
N GLU A 42 -32.74 14.60 3.27
CA GLU A 42 -33.12 14.69 1.87
C GLU A 42 -32.04 14.23 0.88
N TYR A 43 -30.76 14.21 1.27
CA TYR A 43 -29.65 13.75 0.42
C TYR A 43 -29.26 12.29 0.64
N GLY A 44 -29.79 11.64 1.68
CA GLY A 44 -29.46 10.25 2.02
C GLY A 44 -28.07 10.08 2.62
N PHE A 45 -27.59 11.03 3.43
CA PHE A 45 -26.32 10.94 4.14
C PHE A 45 -26.43 10.33 5.54
N PHE A 46 -27.56 10.52 6.21
CA PHE A 46 -27.74 10.25 7.63
C PHE A 46 -29.13 9.68 7.93
N ILE A 47 -29.15 8.70 8.83
CA ILE A 47 -30.33 8.38 9.64
C ILE A 47 -30.15 9.14 10.95
N TYR A 48 -31.11 9.97 11.34
CA TYR A 48 -31.06 10.70 12.60
C TYR A 48 -32.35 10.51 13.37
N TRP A 49 -32.24 10.53 14.70
CA TRP A 49 -33.40 10.39 15.57
C TRP A 49 -33.29 11.25 16.81
N LYS A 50 -34.45 11.61 17.35
CA LYS A 50 -34.53 12.36 18.59
C LYS A 50 -35.73 11.89 19.41
N LYS A 51 -35.51 11.80 20.72
CA LYS A 51 -36.55 11.65 21.73
C LYS A 51 -36.75 12.95 22.50
N GLU A 52 -37.98 13.24 22.90
CA GLU A 52 -38.28 14.40 23.74
C GLU A 52 -37.48 14.35 25.05
N GLY A 53 -36.79 15.45 25.37
CA GLY A 53 -35.95 15.55 26.58
C GLY A 53 -34.58 14.86 26.49
N ARG A 54 -34.19 14.28 25.34
CA ARG A 54 -32.85 13.72 25.11
C ARG A 54 -32.12 14.40 23.95
N ASP A 55 -30.81 14.20 23.90
CA ASP A 55 -29.95 14.65 22.81
C ASP A 55 -30.36 13.97 21.49
N GLY A 56 -30.17 14.67 20.38
CA GLY A 56 -30.33 14.11 19.04
C GLY A 56 -29.13 13.27 18.64
N ASP A 57 -29.41 12.10 18.08
CA ASP A 57 -28.41 11.15 17.59
C ASP A 57 -28.45 11.04 16.07
N VAL A 58 -27.33 10.60 15.51
CA VAL A 58 -27.15 10.50 14.06
C VAL A 58 -26.22 9.33 13.72
N LEU A 59 -26.60 8.60 12.70
CA LEU A 59 -25.88 7.50 12.08
C LEU A 59 -25.60 7.83 10.62
N GLU A 60 -24.36 7.67 10.18
CA GLU A 60 -24.00 7.92 8.78
C GLU A 60 -24.39 6.73 7.92
N LEU A 61 -25.13 6.96 6.82
CA LEU A 61 -25.56 5.90 5.92
C LEU A 61 -24.38 5.20 5.22
N CYS A 62 -23.27 5.90 5.00
CA CYS A 62 -22.05 5.27 4.45
C CYS A 62 -21.37 4.29 5.42
N GLN A 63 -21.76 4.29 6.71
CA GLN A 63 -21.30 3.32 7.70
C GLN A 63 -22.31 2.16 7.87
N VAL A 64 -23.52 2.30 7.34
CA VAL A 64 -24.53 1.24 7.35
C VAL A 64 -24.13 0.20 6.30
N SER A 65 -23.78 -0.98 6.77
CA SER A 65 -23.41 -2.08 5.89
C SER A 65 -24.62 -2.91 5.48
N ASP A 66 -25.60 -3.09 6.36
CA ASP A 66 -26.77 -3.93 6.09
C ASP A 66 -27.98 -3.47 6.91
N ILE A 67 -29.18 -3.78 6.41
CA ILE A 67 -30.45 -3.62 7.13
C ILE A 67 -31.31 -4.86 6.94
N ARG A 68 -31.83 -5.38 8.05
CA ARG A 68 -32.51 -6.67 8.13
C ARG A 68 -33.86 -6.54 8.82
N LYS A 69 -34.76 -7.44 8.44
CA LYS A 69 -35.98 -7.72 9.19
C LYS A 69 -35.67 -8.64 10.37
N GLY A 70 -36.32 -8.41 11.51
CA GLY A 70 -36.09 -9.16 12.74
C GLY A 70 -34.91 -8.64 13.56
N GLY A 71 -34.60 -9.36 14.64
CA GLY A 71 -33.64 -8.96 15.66
C GLY A 71 -34.27 -9.12 17.04
N ILE A 72 -34.10 -10.30 17.64
CA ILE A 72 -34.70 -10.63 18.92
C ILE A 72 -33.65 -10.47 20.01
N SER A 73 -34.03 -9.83 21.12
CA SER A 73 -33.18 -9.75 22.30
C SER A 73 -32.85 -11.14 22.83
N LYS A 74 -31.55 -11.42 23.03
CA LYS A 74 -31.11 -12.64 23.72
C LYS A 74 -31.38 -12.57 25.22
N ASP A 75 -31.58 -11.38 25.77
CA ASP A 75 -32.04 -11.20 27.15
C ASP A 75 -33.54 -11.52 27.25
N SER A 76 -33.83 -12.57 28.04
CA SER A 76 -35.16 -13.07 28.33
C SER A 76 -36.07 -12.01 28.98
N LYS A 77 -35.53 -11.08 29.77
CA LYS A 77 -36.33 -10.03 30.41
C LYS A 77 -36.82 -9.00 29.40
N LEU A 78 -35.90 -8.46 28.59
CA LEU A 78 -36.24 -7.51 27.55
C LEU A 78 -37.16 -8.14 26.51
N TYR A 79 -36.90 -9.40 26.13
CA TYR A 79 -37.78 -10.15 25.23
C TYR A 79 -39.21 -10.26 25.78
N THR A 80 -39.38 -10.64 27.06
CA THR A 80 -40.69 -10.73 27.71
C THR A 80 -41.39 -9.36 27.77
N GLN A 81 -40.64 -8.29 28.02
CA GLN A 81 -41.16 -6.92 28.02
C GLN A 81 -41.65 -6.50 26.62
N MET A 82 -40.91 -6.86 25.57
CA MET A 82 -41.31 -6.58 24.19
C MET A 82 -42.53 -7.41 23.77
N GLN A 83 -42.58 -8.69 24.15
CA GLN A 83 -43.77 -9.52 23.92
C GLN A 83 -45.02 -8.94 24.60
N ALA A 84 -44.88 -8.44 25.84
CA ALA A 84 -45.98 -7.79 26.56
C ALA A 84 -46.45 -6.49 25.88
N ASN A 85 -45.52 -5.71 25.29
CA ASN A 85 -45.83 -4.44 24.66
C ASN A 85 -46.42 -4.57 23.24
N TYR A 86 -46.01 -5.58 22.46
CA TYR A 86 -46.34 -5.68 21.02
C TYR A 86 -47.06 -6.98 20.59
N GLY A 87 -47.14 -8.00 21.45
CA GLY A 87 -47.84 -9.27 21.18
C GLY A 87 -47.04 -10.32 20.39
N ASP A 88 -47.35 -11.60 20.60
CA ASP A 88 -46.50 -12.75 20.20
C ASP A 88 -46.39 -13.05 18.70
N SER A 89 -47.42 -12.80 17.89
CA SER A 89 -47.47 -13.36 16.52
C SER A 89 -47.12 -12.39 15.38
N THR A 90 -46.88 -11.11 15.66
CA THR A 90 -46.58 -10.10 14.61
C THR A 90 -45.45 -9.13 14.97
N PHE A 91 -44.77 -9.34 16.10
CA PHE A 91 -43.73 -8.43 16.57
C PHE A 91 -42.45 -8.51 15.72
N GLU A 92 -41.95 -9.72 15.41
CA GLU A 92 -40.74 -9.90 14.60
C GLU A 92 -40.85 -9.23 13.23
N ASP A 93 -42.07 -9.20 12.68
CA ASP A 93 -42.37 -8.59 11.40
C ASP A 93 -42.29 -7.06 11.38
N ARG A 94 -42.17 -6.44 12.56
CA ARG A 94 -42.05 -4.99 12.78
C ARG A 94 -40.65 -4.57 13.18
N VAL A 95 -39.77 -5.52 13.52
CA VAL A 95 -38.41 -5.21 13.95
C VAL A 95 -37.50 -5.04 12.73
N LEU A 96 -36.70 -3.98 12.74
CA LEU A 96 -35.58 -3.80 11.84
C LEU A 96 -34.27 -3.77 12.63
N THR A 97 -33.25 -4.42 12.09
CA THR A 97 -31.88 -4.36 12.59
C THR A 97 -31.02 -3.62 11.57
N ILE A 98 -30.45 -2.49 11.97
CA ILE A 98 -29.51 -1.70 11.19
C ILE A 98 -28.10 -2.03 11.66
N CYS A 99 -27.30 -2.62 10.78
CA CYS A 99 -25.90 -2.97 11.03
C CYS A 99 -25.01 -1.83 10.54
N SER A 100 -24.15 -1.30 11.40
CA SER A 100 -23.21 -0.25 11.03
C SER A 100 -21.81 -0.51 11.56
N GLY A 101 -20.78 -0.07 10.83
CA GLY A 101 -19.39 -0.30 11.20
C GLY A 101 -18.45 0.72 10.59
N ARG A 102 -17.26 0.85 11.19
CA ARG A 102 -16.13 1.63 10.62
C ARG A 102 -15.05 0.75 10.01
N ASP A 103 -15.23 -0.56 10.16
CA ASP A 103 -14.45 -1.64 9.59
C ASP A 103 -15.37 -2.86 9.41
N TYR A 104 -14.85 -3.95 8.84
CA TYR A 104 -15.64 -5.15 8.53
C TYR A 104 -15.82 -6.10 9.72
N VAL A 105 -15.18 -5.83 10.87
CA VAL A 105 -15.12 -6.73 12.02
C VAL A 105 -15.99 -6.23 13.19
N ASN A 106 -15.90 -4.94 13.48
CA ASN A 106 -16.56 -4.25 14.58
C ASN A 106 -17.88 -3.65 14.08
N ILE A 107 -18.93 -4.48 14.13
CA ILE A 107 -20.28 -4.11 13.72
C ILE A 107 -21.13 -3.76 14.95
N ASN A 108 -21.73 -2.57 14.91
CA ASN A 108 -22.74 -2.10 15.85
C ASN A 108 -24.13 -2.44 15.30
N TYR A 109 -24.98 -3.00 16.16
CA TYR A 109 -26.36 -3.35 15.83
C TYR A 109 -27.31 -2.36 16.48
N HIS A 110 -28.13 -1.71 15.65
CA HIS A 110 -29.22 -0.85 16.12
C HIS A 110 -30.54 -1.55 15.82
N HIS A 111 -31.24 -1.97 16.87
CA HIS A 111 -32.53 -2.61 16.74
C HIS A 111 -33.65 -1.59 16.96
N VAL A 112 -34.58 -1.51 16.01
CA VAL A 112 -35.73 -0.61 16.05
C VAL A 112 -37.01 -1.39 15.81
N VAL A 113 -38.07 -1.02 16.53
CA VAL A 113 -39.41 -1.60 16.41
C VAL A 113 -40.30 -0.56 15.75
N CYS A 114 -40.81 -0.88 14.57
CA CYS A 114 -41.74 -0.03 13.84
C CYS A 114 -43.18 -0.19 14.37
N PRO A 115 -44.08 0.80 14.15
CA PRO A 115 -45.46 0.72 14.60
C PRO A 115 -46.23 -0.44 13.96
N ASP A 116 -45.97 -0.68 12.68
CA ASP A 116 -46.59 -1.74 11.91
C ASP A 116 -45.58 -2.40 10.93
N SER A 117 -45.96 -3.56 10.40
CA SER A 117 -45.09 -4.35 9.52
C SER A 117 -44.92 -3.71 8.13
N LYS A 118 -45.90 -2.92 7.68
CA LYS A 118 -45.84 -2.24 6.39
C LYS A 118 -44.78 -1.13 6.42
N ILE A 119 -44.76 -0.33 7.47
CA ILE A 119 -43.74 0.70 7.73
C ILE A 119 -42.37 0.05 7.82
N ALA A 120 -42.25 -1.09 8.52
CA ALA A 120 -40.99 -1.83 8.58
C ALA A 120 -40.50 -2.25 7.18
N GLU A 121 -41.40 -2.77 6.32
CA GLU A 121 -41.06 -3.15 4.96
C GLU A 121 -40.72 -1.94 4.06
N ASP A 122 -41.47 -0.85 4.16
CA ASP A 122 -41.23 0.39 3.43
C ASP A 122 -39.89 1.03 3.84
N TRP A 123 -39.56 1.02 5.14
CA TRP A 123 -38.27 1.49 5.65
C TRP A 123 -37.11 0.58 5.24
N LEU A 124 -37.30 -0.74 5.29
CA LEU A 124 -36.31 -1.71 4.83
C LEU A 124 -35.96 -1.48 3.36
N LYS A 125 -36.97 -1.42 2.48
CA LYS A 125 -36.78 -1.19 1.04
C LYS A 125 -36.20 0.20 0.76
N GLY A 126 -36.71 1.21 1.47
CA GLY A 126 -36.27 2.60 1.30
C GLY A 126 -34.81 2.80 1.70
N ILE A 127 -34.37 2.25 2.83
CA ILE A 127 -32.97 2.34 3.26
C ILE A 127 -32.07 1.52 2.32
N ARG A 128 -32.47 0.30 1.93
CA ARG A 128 -31.69 -0.51 0.97
C ARG A 128 -31.45 0.19 -0.36
N LEU A 129 -32.43 0.96 -0.83
CA LEU A 129 -32.32 1.74 -2.07
C LEU A 129 -31.23 2.82 -2.01
N ILE A 130 -31.00 3.42 -0.84
CA ILE A 130 -30.07 4.54 -0.66
C ILE A 130 -28.71 4.09 -0.08
N THR A 131 -28.63 2.91 0.54
CA THR A 131 -27.38 2.29 0.96
C THR A 131 -26.57 1.79 -0.23
N HIS A 132 -25.26 1.55 -0.04
CA HIS A 132 -24.33 1.10 -1.10
C HIS A 132 -24.15 2.07 -2.29
N ASN A 133 -24.51 3.33 -2.11
CA ASN A 133 -24.27 4.37 -3.12
C ASN A 133 -22.77 4.72 -3.21
N VAL A 134 -22.06 4.04 -4.13
CA VAL A 134 -20.63 4.24 -4.39
C VAL A 134 -20.32 5.68 -4.81
N LYS A 135 -21.24 6.33 -5.55
CA LYS A 135 -21.08 7.72 -5.99
C LYS A 135 -21.13 8.68 -4.80
N ALA A 136 -22.07 8.49 -3.88
CA ALA A 136 -22.16 9.29 -2.66
C ALA A 136 -20.92 9.16 -1.75
N ASN A 137 -20.21 8.04 -1.81
CA ASN A 137 -18.94 7.84 -1.09
C ASN A 137 -17.76 8.63 -1.68
N ASN A 138 -17.93 9.19 -2.88
CA ASN A 138 -16.90 9.90 -3.65
C ASN A 138 -17.28 11.36 -3.94
N VAL A 139 -18.21 11.93 -3.17
CA VAL A 139 -18.64 13.34 -3.32
C VAL A 139 -17.50 14.33 -3.12
N CYS A 140 -17.61 15.48 -3.78
CA CYS A 140 -16.61 16.53 -3.68
C CYS A 140 -16.45 17.12 -2.26
N PRO A 141 -15.31 17.77 -1.99
CA PRO A 141 -15.06 18.49 -0.75
C PRO A 141 -16.15 19.43 -0.28
N MET A 142 -16.78 20.18 -1.19
CA MET A 142 -17.88 21.09 -0.84
C MET A 142 -19.06 20.33 -0.22
N THR A 143 -19.42 19.20 -0.83
CA THR A 143 -20.47 18.31 -0.33
C THR A 143 -20.07 17.64 0.98
N CYS A 144 -18.80 17.25 1.15
CA CYS A 144 -18.27 16.75 2.41
C CYS A 144 -18.39 17.77 3.56
N LEU A 145 -18.11 19.06 3.30
CA LEU A 145 -18.33 20.14 4.27
C LEU A 145 -19.81 20.32 4.60
N LYS A 146 -20.69 20.29 3.58
CA LYS A 146 -22.14 20.35 3.77
C LYS A 146 -22.64 19.18 4.61
N LYS A 147 -22.19 17.96 4.31
CA LYS A 147 -22.47 16.75 5.07
C LYS A 147 -22.07 16.92 6.55
N HIS A 148 -20.90 17.47 6.82
CA HIS A 148 -20.46 17.72 8.20
C HIS A 148 -21.31 18.79 8.91
N TRP A 149 -21.65 19.89 8.23
CA TRP A 149 -22.57 20.90 8.77
C TRP A 149 -23.95 20.31 9.11
N MET A 150 -24.53 19.50 8.21
CA MET A 150 -25.79 18.80 8.47
C MET A 150 -25.72 17.90 9.70
N GLN A 151 -24.62 17.16 9.87
CA GLN A 151 -24.39 16.34 11.05
C GLN A 151 -24.42 17.16 12.35
N LEU A 152 -23.84 18.36 12.35
CA LEU A 152 -23.86 19.26 13.51
C LEU A 152 -25.28 19.77 13.78
N CYS A 153 -26.06 20.07 12.74
CA CYS A 153 -27.46 20.50 12.86
C CYS A 153 -28.37 19.41 13.44
N MET A 154 -28.08 18.13 13.18
CA MET A 154 -28.86 16.99 13.68
C MET A 154 -28.50 16.62 15.13
N LYS A 155 -27.26 16.90 15.55
CA LYS A 155 -26.73 16.64 16.90
C LYS A 155 -27.18 17.71 17.91
N THR A 156 -28.49 17.83 18.12
CA THR A 156 -29.08 18.84 19.00
C THR A 156 -29.08 18.43 20.48
N ASP A 157 -29.20 19.41 21.37
CA ASP A 157 -29.49 19.23 22.79
C ASP A 157 -30.96 18.81 23.04
N PRO A 158 -31.37 18.60 24.30
CA PRO A 158 -32.75 18.24 24.64
C PRO A 158 -33.78 19.27 24.15
N LEU A 159 -33.42 20.55 24.12
CA LEU A 159 -34.26 21.66 23.65
C LEU A 159 -34.30 21.80 22.11
N GLY A 160 -33.53 20.98 21.39
CA GLY A 160 -33.48 21.01 19.92
C GLY A 160 -32.57 22.10 19.36
N LYS A 161 -31.65 22.63 20.17
CA LYS A 161 -30.66 23.63 19.79
C LYS A 161 -29.32 22.98 19.50
N VAL A 162 -28.49 23.59 18.68
CA VAL A 162 -27.14 23.07 18.37
C VAL A 162 -26.17 23.54 19.46
N PRO A 163 -25.54 22.65 20.23
CA PRO A 163 -24.62 23.07 21.28
C PRO A 163 -23.34 23.69 20.70
N VAL A 164 -22.97 24.89 21.16
CA VAL A 164 -21.74 25.58 20.70
C VAL A 164 -20.49 24.71 20.95
N ASN A 165 -20.46 23.99 22.07
CA ASN A 165 -19.33 23.10 22.40
C ASN A 165 -19.10 22.00 21.35
N ARG A 166 -20.16 21.52 20.67
CA ARG A 166 -20.01 20.51 19.60
C ARG A 166 -19.37 21.11 18.35
N VAL A 167 -19.73 22.35 17.99
CA VAL A 167 -19.10 23.09 16.88
C VAL A 167 -17.64 23.43 17.21
N VAL A 168 -17.38 23.95 18.41
CA VAL A 168 -16.02 24.28 18.88
C VAL A 168 -15.10 23.06 18.85
N LYS A 169 -15.57 21.88 19.29
CA LYS A 169 -14.77 20.66 19.29
C LYS A 169 -14.32 20.22 17.89
N THR A 170 -15.06 20.60 16.84
CA THR A 170 -14.71 20.29 15.45
C THR A 170 -13.50 21.09 14.97
N PHE A 171 -13.44 22.37 15.37
CA PHE A 171 -12.48 23.33 14.83
C PHE A 171 -11.33 23.67 15.76
N ALA A 172 -11.48 23.41 17.06
CA ALA A 172 -10.51 23.80 18.08
C ALA A 172 -9.76 22.58 18.64
N SER A 173 -8.45 22.54 18.39
CA SER A 173 -7.55 21.53 18.95
C SER A 173 -6.91 21.96 20.27
N GLY A 174 -7.17 23.19 20.75
CA GLY A 174 -6.70 23.68 22.05
C GLY A 174 -7.38 24.97 22.52
N ARG A 175 -7.05 25.43 23.74
CA ARG A 175 -7.74 26.56 24.40
C ARG A 175 -7.70 27.88 23.65
N ARG A 176 -6.62 28.17 22.90
CA ARG A 176 -6.51 29.40 22.09
C ARG A 176 -7.49 29.35 20.92
N ASP A 177 -7.42 28.27 20.14
CA ASP A 177 -8.32 28.01 19.02
C ASP A 177 -9.79 28.02 19.47
N THR A 178 -10.10 27.47 20.66
CA THR A 178 -11.46 27.55 21.23
C THR A 178 -11.93 29.00 21.40
N ARG A 179 -11.06 29.89 21.89
CA ARG A 179 -11.40 31.31 22.05
C ARG A 179 -11.63 31.98 20.70
N ASP A 180 -10.79 31.68 19.71
CA ASP A 180 -10.89 32.26 18.37
C ASP A 180 -12.15 31.79 17.65
N VAL A 181 -12.47 30.49 17.72
CA VAL A 181 -13.72 29.93 17.17
C VAL A 181 -14.94 30.57 17.83
N ILE A 182 -14.94 30.73 19.16
CA ILE A 182 -16.02 31.40 19.88
C ILE A 182 -16.18 32.87 19.42
N LYS A 183 -15.06 33.59 19.26
CA LYS A 183 -15.08 34.97 18.74
C LYS A 183 -15.68 35.02 17.34
N TYR A 184 -15.30 34.11 16.44
CA TYR A 184 -15.86 34.07 15.09
C TYR A 184 -17.35 33.71 15.07
N LEU A 185 -17.81 32.87 16.00
CA LEU A 185 -19.23 32.58 16.18
C LEU A 185 -20.01 33.81 16.68
N ASP A 186 -19.41 34.61 17.57
CA ASP A 186 -19.98 35.89 18.02
C ASP A 186 -20.03 36.90 16.84
N ASP A 187 -18.96 37.01 16.03
CA ASP A 187 -18.88 37.89 14.85
C ASP A 187 -19.90 37.52 13.75
N LEU A 188 -20.34 36.26 13.70
CA LEU A 188 -21.37 35.76 12.77
C LEU A 188 -22.79 35.78 13.35
N GLU A 189 -22.94 36.29 14.57
CA GLU A 189 -24.20 36.36 15.32
C GLU A 189 -24.86 34.97 15.47
N LEU A 190 -24.06 33.91 15.59
CA LEU A 190 -24.54 32.54 15.70
C LEU A 190 -24.72 32.08 17.15
N ARG A 191 -23.99 32.68 18.09
CA ARG A 191 -23.95 32.24 19.48
C ARG A 191 -24.98 32.98 20.34
N ASN A 192 -25.90 32.21 20.92
CA ASN A 192 -26.83 32.68 21.95
C ASN A 192 -26.31 32.30 23.34
N LYS A 193 -26.23 33.29 24.23
CA LYS A 193 -25.70 33.15 25.59
C LYS A 193 -26.82 32.77 26.55
N THR A 194 -26.64 31.71 27.34
CA THR A 194 -27.54 31.39 28.47
C THR A 194 -27.08 32.09 29.75
N GLU A 195 -28.00 32.40 30.67
CA GLU A 195 -27.74 33.17 31.91
C GLU A 195 -26.63 32.62 32.82
N LYS A 196 -26.13 31.39 32.58
CA LYS A 196 -25.05 30.74 33.34
C LYS A 196 -23.78 30.41 32.54
N GLY A 197 -23.69 30.80 31.27
CA GLY A 197 -22.45 30.75 30.46
C GLY A 197 -21.81 29.38 30.19
N LYS A 198 -22.42 28.26 30.60
CA LYS A 198 -21.90 26.89 30.37
C LYS A 198 -22.57 26.14 29.22
N ASN A 199 -23.78 26.55 28.81
CA ASN A 199 -24.59 25.89 27.78
C ASN A 199 -24.99 26.90 26.69
N ASP A 200 -24.01 27.44 25.97
CA ASP A 200 -24.32 28.28 24.81
C ASP A 200 -24.81 27.42 23.65
N PHE A 201 -25.73 27.97 22.88
CA PHE A 201 -26.40 27.25 21.80
C PHE A 201 -26.50 28.12 20.54
N ILE A 202 -26.74 27.46 19.42
CA ILE A 202 -27.01 28.07 18.13
C ILE A 202 -28.43 27.65 17.73
N GLU A 203 -29.22 28.60 17.24
CA GLU A 203 -30.53 28.31 16.68
C GLU A 203 -30.37 27.59 15.34
N PRO A 204 -30.98 26.41 15.13
CA PRO A 204 -30.82 25.67 13.87
C PRO A 204 -31.21 26.48 12.62
N LYS A 205 -32.21 27.37 12.74
CA LYS A 205 -32.65 28.23 11.63
C LYS A 205 -31.61 29.26 11.21
N ASP A 206 -30.84 29.76 12.17
CA ASP A 206 -29.82 30.79 11.94
C ASP A 206 -28.50 30.19 11.47
N PHE A 207 -28.26 28.89 11.74
CA PHE A 207 -27.05 28.17 11.37
C PHE A 207 -27.09 27.65 9.93
N THR A 208 -27.18 28.56 8.96
CA THR A 208 -27.17 28.21 7.52
C THR A 208 -25.80 27.72 7.04
N PHE A 209 -25.79 26.96 5.93
CA PHE A 209 -24.55 26.45 5.34
C PHE A 209 -23.58 27.58 4.93
N GLU A 210 -24.06 28.70 4.38
CA GLU A 210 -23.20 29.82 3.99
C GLU A 210 -22.50 30.49 5.20
N LYS A 211 -23.19 30.58 6.35
CA LYS A 211 -22.54 31.04 7.60
C LYS A 211 -21.49 30.04 8.09
N PHE A 212 -21.77 28.74 7.99
CA PHE A 212 -20.78 27.70 8.30
C PHE A 212 -19.57 27.72 7.34
N TYR A 213 -19.79 27.92 6.05
CA TYR A 213 -18.74 28.05 5.05
C TYR A 213 -17.86 29.28 5.30
N THR A 214 -18.47 30.40 5.67
CA THR A 214 -17.74 31.61 6.10
C THR A 214 -16.91 31.34 7.36
N LEU A 215 -17.46 30.60 8.32
CA LEU A 215 -16.74 30.18 9.53
C LEU A 215 -15.53 29.30 9.18
N TYR A 216 -15.70 28.33 8.28
CA TYR A 216 -14.64 27.45 7.79
C TYR A 216 -13.45 28.26 7.25
N HIS A 217 -13.69 29.25 6.38
CA HIS A 217 -12.63 30.08 5.80
C HIS A 217 -11.94 31.01 6.79
N LYS A 218 -12.68 31.50 7.81
CA LYS A 218 -12.08 32.29 8.90
C LYS A 218 -11.15 31.45 9.78
N ILE A 219 -11.50 30.19 10.01
CA ILE A 219 -10.75 29.27 10.88
C ILE A 219 -9.56 28.66 10.14
N CYS A 220 -9.76 28.28 8.88
CA CYS A 220 -8.76 27.66 8.02
C CYS A 220 -8.50 28.57 6.81
N PRO A 221 -7.77 29.69 7.00
CA PRO A 221 -7.46 30.59 5.90
C PRO A 221 -6.58 29.87 4.86
N ARG A 222 -7.01 29.94 3.59
CA ARG A 222 -6.32 29.37 2.43
C ARG A 222 -5.42 30.42 1.76
N THR A 223 -4.54 31.07 2.55
CA THR A 223 -3.61 32.09 2.03
C THR A 223 -2.42 31.43 1.36
N ASP A 224 -1.75 30.52 2.07
CA ASP A 224 -0.43 29.97 1.70
C ASP A 224 -0.53 28.77 0.75
N ASP A 225 -1.68 28.60 0.08
CA ASP A 225 -1.92 27.54 -0.89
C ASP A 225 -2.78 28.02 -2.08
N ILE A 226 -4.10 28.14 -1.92
CA ILE A 226 -5.00 28.62 -2.97
C ILE A 226 -4.75 30.11 -3.23
N GLY A 227 -4.37 30.89 -2.22
CA GLY A 227 -3.98 32.28 -2.40
C GLY A 227 -2.78 32.44 -3.32
N ASP A 228 -1.69 31.71 -3.05
CA ASP A 228 -0.49 31.72 -3.89
C ASP A 228 -0.79 31.24 -5.32
N LEU A 229 -1.61 30.20 -5.48
CA LEU A 229 -2.05 29.75 -6.80
C LEU A 229 -2.87 30.82 -7.53
N PHE A 230 -3.79 31.48 -6.82
CA PHE A 230 -4.63 32.53 -7.39
C PHE A 230 -3.76 33.70 -7.88
N SER A 231 -2.84 34.19 -7.04
CA SER A 231 -1.89 35.25 -7.40
C SER A 231 -1.01 34.87 -8.58
N ALA A 232 -0.56 33.61 -8.65
CA ALA A 232 0.24 33.11 -9.78
C ALA A 232 -0.53 33.08 -11.11
N ILE A 233 -1.86 32.88 -11.07
CA ILE A 233 -2.72 32.89 -12.28
C ILE A 233 -3.09 34.33 -12.69
N THR A 234 -3.35 35.20 -11.71
CA THR A 234 -3.79 36.58 -11.96
C THR A 234 -2.65 37.57 -12.18
N GLU A 235 -1.40 37.16 -11.91
CA GLU A 235 -0.24 38.06 -11.85
C GLU A 235 -0.46 39.17 -10.80
N ASP A 236 -0.84 38.75 -9.58
CA ASP A 236 -1.22 39.60 -8.43
C ASP A 236 -2.48 40.46 -8.62
N GLY A 237 -3.33 40.12 -9.59
CA GLY A 237 -4.65 40.74 -9.79
C GLY A 237 -5.73 40.22 -8.83
N GLU A 238 -6.78 41.02 -8.61
CA GLU A 238 -7.92 40.68 -7.73
C GLU A 238 -8.90 39.64 -8.32
N PHE A 239 -8.90 39.44 -9.64
CA PHE A 239 -9.86 38.58 -10.35
C PHE A 239 -9.19 37.79 -11.47
N ILE A 240 -9.64 36.55 -11.70
CA ILE A 240 -9.28 35.77 -12.88
C ILE A 240 -10.25 36.11 -14.01
N ASN A 241 -9.74 36.50 -15.17
CA ASN A 241 -10.55 36.72 -16.38
C ASN A 241 -10.75 35.41 -17.17
N VAL A 242 -11.71 35.40 -18.11
CA VAL A 242 -12.05 34.18 -18.89
C VAL A 242 -10.85 33.61 -19.64
N SER A 243 -10.01 34.46 -20.26
CA SER A 243 -8.84 34.01 -21.01
C SER A 243 -7.81 33.35 -20.11
N GLN A 244 -7.53 33.94 -18.94
CA GLN A 244 -6.65 33.37 -17.93
C GLN A 244 -7.21 32.04 -17.41
N PHE A 245 -8.51 31.95 -17.18
CA PHE A 245 -9.13 30.72 -16.70
C PHE A 245 -9.11 29.60 -17.75
N VAL A 246 -9.39 29.91 -19.03
CA VAL A 246 -9.24 28.95 -20.15
C VAL A 246 -7.81 28.46 -20.25
N LYS A 247 -6.83 29.35 -20.12
CA LYS A 247 -5.41 29.00 -20.10
C LYS A 247 -5.09 28.05 -18.93
N PHE A 248 -5.54 28.38 -17.73
CA PHE A 248 -5.38 27.53 -16.55
C PHE A 248 -6.01 26.13 -16.74
N LEU A 249 -7.24 26.06 -17.24
CA LEU A 249 -7.93 24.79 -17.46
C LEU A 249 -7.21 23.90 -18.48
N ASN A 250 -6.73 24.47 -19.58
CA ASN A 250 -6.07 23.70 -20.65
C ASN A 250 -4.60 23.39 -20.36
N GLU A 251 -3.86 24.28 -19.71
CA GLU A 251 -2.42 24.11 -19.47
C GLU A 251 -2.11 23.40 -18.14
N LYS A 252 -2.94 23.60 -17.10
CA LYS A 252 -2.69 23.08 -15.74
C LYS A 252 -3.63 21.95 -15.34
N GLN A 253 -4.94 22.03 -15.64
CA GLN A 253 -5.91 21.03 -15.19
C GLN A 253 -6.16 19.89 -16.18
N ARG A 254 -5.89 20.08 -17.47
CA ARG A 254 -6.13 19.05 -18.50
C ARG A 254 -4.96 18.07 -18.56
N ASP A 255 -5.27 16.77 -18.60
CA ASP A 255 -4.27 15.74 -18.86
C ASP A 255 -3.86 15.77 -20.35
N PRO A 256 -2.57 16.02 -20.68
CA PRO A 256 -2.08 16.09 -22.04
C PRO A 256 -2.13 14.74 -22.78
N ARG A 257 -2.25 13.60 -22.08
CA ARG A 257 -2.32 12.27 -22.68
C ARG A 257 -3.69 11.99 -23.31
N LEU A 258 -4.72 12.75 -22.93
CA LEU A 258 -6.08 12.56 -23.43
C LEU A 258 -6.21 13.02 -24.88
N ASN A 259 -6.88 12.20 -25.68
CA ASN A 259 -7.18 12.52 -27.07
C ASN A 259 -8.04 13.79 -27.18
N GLU A 260 -7.62 14.75 -28.00
CA GLU A 260 -8.29 16.06 -28.16
C GLU A 260 -9.66 15.97 -28.83
N VAL A 261 -9.94 14.92 -29.59
CA VAL A 261 -11.25 14.70 -30.22
C VAL A 261 -12.25 14.15 -29.22
N LEU A 262 -11.85 13.12 -28.46
CA LEU A 262 -12.69 12.50 -27.43
C LEU A 262 -12.86 13.41 -26.20
N TYR A 263 -11.80 14.14 -25.84
CA TYR A 263 -11.75 15.09 -24.72
C TYR A 263 -11.31 16.48 -25.24
N PRO A 264 -12.26 17.26 -25.79
CA PRO A 264 -11.99 18.55 -26.40
C PRO A 264 -11.40 19.57 -25.41
N MET A 265 -10.65 20.54 -25.92
CA MET A 265 -10.15 21.63 -25.09
C MET A 265 -11.29 22.49 -24.52
N TYR A 266 -11.03 23.11 -23.36
CA TYR A 266 -11.91 24.12 -22.78
C TYR A 266 -11.89 25.38 -23.65
N ASN A 267 -13.07 25.93 -23.89
CA ASN A 267 -13.26 27.19 -24.61
C ASN A 267 -13.89 28.24 -23.68
N GLU A 268 -13.99 29.48 -24.17
CA GLU A 268 -14.58 30.58 -23.40
C GLU A 268 -16.03 30.30 -22.98
N SER A 269 -16.82 29.63 -23.83
CA SER A 269 -18.20 29.25 -23.50
C SER A 269 -18.25 28.32 -22.29
N ARG A 270 -17.37 27.32 -22.22
CA ARG A 270 -17.33 26.38 -21.10
C ARG A 270 -16.78 27.04 -19.85
N ALA A 271 -15.74 27.86 -19.97
CA ALA A 271 -15.20 28.65 -18.85
C ALA A 271 -16.28 29.57 -18.26
N MET A 272 -17.07 30.24 -19.09
CA MET A 272 -18.19 31.08 -18.64
C MET A 272 -19.28 30.29 -17.91
N GLN A 273 -19.59 29.07 -18.35
CA GLN A 273 -20.53 28.20 -17.64
C GLN A 273 -20.02 27.85 -16.23
N ILE A 274 -18.73 27.53 -16.11
CA ILE A 274 -18.10 27.23 -14.82
C ILE A 274 -18.15 28.48 -13.92
N ILE A 275 -17.76 29.64 -14.43
CA ILE A 275 -17.83 30.92 -13.69
C ILE A 275 -19.26 31.19 -13.22
N SER A 276 -20.26 31.05 -14.10
CA SER A 276 -21.67 31.26 -13.74
C SER A 276 -22.21 30.27 -12.69
N THR A 277 -21.56 29.12 -12.52
CA THR A 277 -21.97 28.09 -11.55
C THR A 277 -21.37 28.33 -10.18
N TYR A 278 -20.12 28.78 -10.10
CA TYR A 278 -19.37 28.85 -8.84
C TYR A 278 -19.19 30.27 -8.27
N GLU A 279 -19.23 31.31 -9.10
CA GLU A 279 -19.16 32.69 -8.65
C GLU A 279 -20.51 33.13 -8.06
N GLN A 280 -20.50 33.59 -6.80
CA GLN A 280 -21.72 33.97 -6.07
C GLN A 280 -22.15 35.41 -6.37
N ASP A 281 -21.22 36.31 -6.72
CA ASP A 281 -21.57 37.69 -7.05
C ASP A 281 -21.99 37.83 -8.51
N GLU A 282 -23.29 38.07 -8.73
CA GLU A 282 -23.85 38.29 -10.07
C GLU A 282 -23.16 39.43 -10.85
N LYS A 283 -22.62 40.45 -10.16
CA LYS A 283 -21.90 41.54 -10.82
C LYS A 283 -20.61 41.02 -11.46
N ASN A 284 -19.89 40.15 -10.76
CA ASN A 284 -18.66 39.53 -11.25
C ASN A 284 -18.95 38.55 -12.38
N VAL A 285 -20.03 37.77 -12.28
CA VAL A 285 -20.50 36.88 -13.37
C VAL A 285 -20.77 37.68 -14.64
N LYS A 286 -21.55 38.78 -14.54
CA LYS A 286 -21.85 39.67 -15.68
C LYS A 286 -20.60 40.34 -16.24
N ALA A 287 -19.63 40.67 -15.38
CA ALA A 287 -18.33 41.21 -15.76
C ALA A 287 -17.34 40.16 -16.29
N LYS A 288 -17.73 38.88 -16.36
CA LYS A 288 -16.88 37.75 -16.78
C LYS A 288 -15.60 37.60 -15.93
N LYS A 289 -15.73 37.84 -14.63
CA LYS A 289 -14.64 37.78 -13.65
C LYS A 289 -14.93 36.69 -12.62
N LEU A 290 -13.88 35.97 -12.20
CA LEU A 290 -13.91 34.97 -11.15
C LEU A 290 -13.09 35.46 -9.95
N SER A 291 -13.73 35.53 -8.79
CA SER A 291 -13.11 35.90 -7.51
C SER A 291 -12.32 34.74 -6.90
N LYS A 292 -11.52 35.02 -5.86
CA LYS A 292 -10.83 33.98 -5.09
C LYS A 292 -11.80 32.98 -4.45
N ASP A 293 -12.96 33.44 -3.97
CA ASP A 293 -13.98 32.56 -3.40
C ASP A 293 -14.58 31.66 -4.48
N GLY A 294 -15.00 32.22 -5.62
CA GLY A 294 -15.52 31.46 -6.76
C GLY A 294 -14.52 30.42 -7.29
N PHE A 295 -13.24 30.78 -7.36
CA PHE A 295 -12.17 29.85 -7.73
C PHE A 295 -11.97 28.73 -6.71
N THR A 296 -12.05 29.05 -5.41
CA THR A 296 -11.97 28.05 -4.34
C THR A 296 -13.15 27.08 -4.39
N ARG A 297 -14.37 27.58 -4.64
CA ARG A 297 -15.57 26.75 -4.83
C ARG A 297 -15.42 25.82 -6.04
N TYR A 298 -14.85 26.29 -7.15
CA TYR A 298 -14.50 25.44 -8.30
C TYR A 298 -13.52 24.32 -7.93
N LEU A 299 -12.42 24.64 -7.25
CA LEU A 299 -11.40 23.65 -6.86
C LEU A 299 -11.94 22.58 -5.90
N MET A 300 -12.99 22.89 -5.16
CA MET A 300 -13.67 22.01 -4.19
C MET A 300 -14.92 21.30 -4.76
N SER A 301 -15.20 21.46 -6.05
CA SER A 301 -16.39 20.93 -6.72
C SER A 301 -16.18 19.56 -7.37
N ASP A 302 -17.28 18.88 -7.73
CA ASP A 302 -17.24 17.60 -8.45
C ASP A 302 -16.60 17.73 -9.85
N GLU A 303 -16.67 18.91 -10.47
CA GLU A 303 -16.00 19.18 -11.76
C GLU A 303 -14.47 19.11 -11.66
N ASN A 304 -13.92 19.29 -10.45
CA ASN A 304 -12.49 19.24 -10.20
C ASN A 304 -12.05 17.96 -9.45
N ALA A 305 -12.81 16.88 -9.56
CA ALA A 305 -12.47 15.59 -8.94
C ALA A 305 -11.09 15.05 -9.40
N PRO A 306 -10.34 14.32 -8.54
CA PRO A 306 -9.01 13.81 -8.88
C PRO A 306 -9.03 12.66 -9.91
N VAL A 307 -10.13 11.92 -9.98
CA VAL A 307 -10.34 10.81 -10.94
C VAL A 307 -11.64 11.10 -11.68
N PHE A 308 -11.75 10.67 -12.93
CA PHE A 308 -13.02 10.77 -13.64
C PHE A 308 -14.13 9.99 -12.91
N LEU A 309 -15.22 10.68 -12.58
CA LEU A 309 -16.29 10.12 -11.75
C LEU A 309 -17.15 9.08 -12.48
N ASP A 310 -17.09 9.03 -13.81
CA ASP A 310 -17.68 7.97 -14.64
C ASP A 310 -17.05 6.59 -14.38
N ARG A 311 -15.81 6.55 -13.88
CA ARG A 311 -15.11 5.32 -13.50
C ARG A 311 -15.69 4.66 -12.25
N LEU A 312 -16.56 5.35 -11.52
CA LEU A 312 -17.30 4.83 -10.38
C LEU A 312 -18.54 4.05 -10.82
N ASP A 313 -19.01 4.20 -12.05
CA ASP A 313 -20.02 3.34 -12.66
C ASP A 313 -19.38 2.08 -13.25
N VAL A 314 -20.19 1.07 -13.57
CA VAL A 314 -19.72 -0.06 -14.37
C VAL A 314 -19.47 0.43 -15.80
N TYR A 315 -18.21 0.64 -16.15
CA TYR A 315 -17.79 1.22 -17.43
C TYR A 315 -16.91 0.26 -18.26
N MET A 316 -16.31 -0.73 -17.61
CA MET A 316 -15.45 -1.70 -18.29
C MET A 316 -16.31 -2.71 -19.07
N ASN A 317 -15.74 -3.30 -20.12
CA ASN A 317 -16.40 -4.37 -20.87
C ASN A 317 -16.56 -5.61 -19.97
N MET A 318 -17.80 -6.06 -19.75
CA MET A 318 -18.16 -7.21 -18.88
C MET A 318 -18.51 -8.49 -19.66
N ASP A 319 -18.24 -8.50 -20.98
CA ASP A 319 -18.50 -9.61 -21.91
C ASP A 319 -17.24 -10.43 -22.27
N GLN A 320 -16.09 -10.13 -21.69
CA GLN A 320 -14.88 -10.94 -21.88
C GLN A 320 -14.93 -12.23 -21.03
N PRO A 321 -14.14 -13.27 -21.33
CA PRO A 321 -14.05 -14.48 -20.49
C PRO A 321 -13.67 -14.18 -19.04
N LEU A 322 -14.15 -14.96 -18.07
CA LEU A 322 -13.81 -14.78 -16.64
C LEU A 322 -12.30 -14.70 -16.36
N ALA A 323 -11.47 -15.44 -17.09
CA ALA A 323 -10.01 -15.39 -16.95
C ALA A 323 -9.41 -14.00 -17.25
N HIS A 324 -10.14 -13.11 -17.92
CA HIS A 324 -9.71 -11.77 -18.30
C HIS A 324 -9.92 -10.70 -17.22
N TYR A 325 -10.46 -11.05 -16.05
CA TYR A 325 -10.73 -10.10 -14.97
C TYR A 325 -9.90 -10.39 -13.71
N TYR A 326 -9.51 -9.34 -13.00
CA TYR A 326 -9.18 -9.45 -11.58
C TYR A 326 -10.49 -9.56 -10.78
N ILE A 327 -10.53 -10.48 -9.83
CA ILE A 327 -11.72 -10.84 -9.05
C ILE A 327 -11.41 -10.57 -7.58
N ASN A 328 -12.21 -9.72 -6.93
CA ASN A 328 -12.06 -9.41 -5.52
C ASN A 328 -12.28 -10.69 -4.68
N SER A 329 -11.27 -11.10 -3.91
CA SER A 329 -11.19 -12.44 -3.35
C SER A 329 -10.79 -12.45 -1.88
N SER A 330 -11.48 -13.24 -1.07
CA SER A 330 -11.25 -13.42 0.37
C SER A 330 -10.62 -14.79 0.67
N HIS A 331 -9.75 -14.82 1.67
CA HIS A 331 -9.16 -16.02 2.27
C HIS A 331 -9.68 -16.20 3.68
N ASN A 332 -9.99 -17.44 4.07
CA ASN A 332 -10.57 -17.81 5.37
C ASN A 332 -11.67 -16.84 5.82
N THR A 333 -12.65 -16.61 4.93
CA THR A 333 -13.69 -15.57 5.01
C THR A 333 -14.45 -15.58 6.33
N TYR A 334 -14.57 -16.72 6.98
CA TYR A 334 -15.25 -16.88 8.26
C TYR A 334 -14.50 -16.27 9.45
N LEU A 335 -13.19 -16.03 9.39
CA LEU A 335 -12.39 -15.54 10.52
C LEU A 335 -12.50 -14.03 10.70
N THR A 336 -12.71 -13.58 11.94
CA THR A 336 -12.75 -12.15 12.30
C THR A 336 -11.43 -11.64 12.92
N GLY A 337 -10.42 -12.49 13.03
CA GLY A 337 -9.15 -12.15 13.69
C GLY A 337 -8.00 -13.08 13.31
N ARG A 338 -7.23 -13.52 14.32
CA ARG A 338 -6.07 -14.41 14.18
C ARG A 338 -6.43 -15.77 13.57
N GLN A 339 -5.46 -16.43 12.95
CA GLN A 339 -5.61 -17.78 12.40
C GLN A 339 -5.70 -18.88 13.48
N PHE A 340 -5.21 -18.60 14.69
CA PHE A 340 -5.30 -19.48 15.85
C PHE A 340 -6.12 -18.82 16.95
N TYR A 341 -6.98 -19.60 17.61
CA TYR A 341 -7.90 -19.11 18.64
C TYR A 341 -8.81 -17.96 18.16
N GLY A 342 -8.93 -17.78 16.84
CA GLY A 342 -9.77 -16.77 16.22
C GLY A 342 -11.25 -17.13 16.34
N LYS A 343 -12.09 -16.09 16.37
CA LYS A 343 -13.54 -16.26 16.28
C LYS A 343 -13.95 -16.40 14.82
N SER A 344 -14.75 -17.40 14.53
CA SER A 344 -15.47 -17.55 13.27
C SER A 344 -16.83 -16.88 13.37
N SER A 345 -17.27 -16.20 12.30
CA SER A 345 -18.53 -15.45 12.28
C SER A 345 -19.26 -15.59 10.95
N VAL A 346 -20.56 -15.87 11.03
CA VAL A 346 -21.48 -15.82 9.88
C VAL A 346 -21.57 -14.41 9.31
N GLU A 347 -21.50 -13.39 10.19
CA GLU A 347 -21.59 -11.99 9.79
C GLU A 347 -20.46 -11.58 8.84
N MET A 348 -19.29 -12.19 8.97
CA MET A 348 -18.13 -11.85 8.15
C MET A 348 -18.40 -12.12 6.66
N TYR A 349 -19.16 -13.18 6.33
CA TYR A 349 -19.56 -13.45 4.94
C TYR A 349 -20.44 -12.34 4.38
N ARG A 350 -21.40 -11.84 5.16
CA ARG A 350 -22.29 -10.75 4.75
C ARG A 350 -21.49 -9.49 4.46
N GLN A 351 -20.67 -9.06 5.43
CA GLN A 351 -19.87 -7.85 5.32
C GLN A 351 -18.92 -7.89 4.10
N ILE A 352 -18.28 -9.04 3.86
CA ILE A 352 -17.34 -9.20 2.75
C ILE A 352 -18.06 -9.19 1.39
N LEU A 353 -19.24 -9.83 1.28
CA LEU A 353 -20.02 -9.80 0.03
C LEU A 353 -20.56 -8.39 -0.26
N LEU A 354 -21.05 -7.69 0.76
CA LEU A 354 -21.53 -6.30 0.69
C LEU A 354 -20.39 -5.34 0.33
N ALA A 355 -19.15 -5.63 0.76
CA ALA A 355 -17.95 -4.91 0.33
C ALA A 355 -17.58 -5.13 -1.16
N GLY A 356 -18.33 -5.94 -1.91
CA GLY A 356 -18.08 -6.21 -3.33
C GLY A 356 -17.11 -7.38 -3.58
N CYS A 357 -16.78 -8.19 -2.57
CA CYS A 357 -15.98 -9.40 -2.77
C CYS A 357 -16.79 -10.47 -3.53
N ARG A 358 -16.16 -11.17 -4.47
CA ARG A 358 -16.82 -12.12 -5.39
C ARG A 358 -16.27 -13.55 -5.32
N CYS A 359 -15.18 -13.78 -4.60
CA CYS A 359 -14.69 -15.13 -4.28
C CYS A 359 -14.51 -15.27 -2.77
N ILE A 360 -15.24 -16.19 -2.15
CA ILE A 360 -15.21 -16.43 -0.69
C ILE A 360 -14.85 -17.89 -0.38
N GLU A 361 -14.24 -18.11 0.77
CA GLU A 361 -13.71 -19.42 1.19
C GLU A 361 -14.53 -20.02 2.34
N LEU A 362 -14.82 -21.31 2.24
CA LEU A 362 -15.57 -22.08 3.23
C LEU A 362 -14.82 -23.37 3.55
N ASP A 363 -14.30 -23.46 4.77
CA ASP A 363 -13.59 -24.64 5.28
C ASP A 363 -14.58 -25.58 5.95
N LEU A 364 -14.97 -26.64 5.26
CA LEU A 364 -16.06 -27.53 5.66
C LEU A 364 -15.53 -28.69 6.50
N TRP A 365 -16.10 -28.86 7.69
CA TRP A 365 -15.78 -29.95 8.62
C TRP A 365 -17.06 -30.70 9.05
N ASN A 366 -16.89 -31.95 9.49
CA ASN A 366 -18.00 -32.76 10.00
C ASN A 366 -18.55 -32.17 11.30
N GLY A 367 -19.89 -32.14 11.43
CA GLY A 367 -20.54 -31.82 12.70
C GLY A 367 -20.35 -32.89 13.77
N GLU A 368 -20.44 -32.49 15.03
CA GLU A 368 -20.39 -33.41 16.17
C GLU A 368 -21.58 -34.40 16.13
N ASN A 369 -21.33 -35.68 16.46
CA ASN A 369 -22.34 -36.74 16.55
C ASN A 369 -23.24 -36.93 15.30
N GLY A 370 -22.74 -36.60 14.10
CA GLY A 370 -23.52 -36.68 12.87
C GLY A 370 -24.50 -35.51 12.66
N GLY A 371 -24.36 -34.44 13.43
CA GLY A 371 -25.09 -33.17 13.25
C GLY A 371 -24.71 -32.41 11.97
N GLU A 372 -25.24 -31.20 11.77
CA GLU A 372 -24.99 -30.42 10.54
C GLU A 372 -23.49 -30.12 10.31
N PRO A 373 -23.04 -30.02 9.04
CA PRO A 373 -21.68 -29.58 8.72
C PRO A 373 -21.37 -28.22 9.36
N ILE A 374 -20.11 -28.04 9.75
CA ILE A 374 -19.62 -26.81 10.39
C ILE A 374 -18.51 -26.18 9.56
N ILE A 375 -18.31 -24.88 9.76
CA ILE A 375 -17.17 -24.13 9.21
C ILE A 375 -16.25 -23.71 10.35
N THR A 376 -14.97 -24.05 10.24
CA THR A 376 -13.92 -23.65 11.18
C THR A 376 -12.53 -23.83 10.56
N HIS A 377 -11.52 -23.18 11.14
CA HIS A 377 -10.13 -23.46 10.80
C HIS A 377 -9.65 -24.69 11.59
N GLY A 378 -9.48 -25.81 10.87
CA GLY A 378 -9.20 -27.11 11.48
C GLY A 378 -7.94 -27.14 12.34
N LYS A 379 -8.00 -27.82 13.49
CA LYS A 379 -6.88 -28.00 14.44
C LYS A 379 -6.26 -26.70 14.98
N ALA A 380 -6.88 -25.55 14.76
CA ALA A 380 -6.39 -24.23 15.15
C ALA A 380 -7.15 -23.61 16.35
N MET A 381 -7.96 -24.40 17.07
CA MET A 381 -8.76 -23.97 18.22
C MET A 381 -9.68 -22.76 17.95
N CYS A 382 -10.11 -22.57 16.71
CA CYS A 382 -11.06 -21.52 16.34
C CYS A 382 -12.50 -21.94 16.64
N THR A 383 -13.40 -20.98 16.87
CA THR A 383 -14.82 -21.30 17.06
C THR A 383 -15.42 -21.85 15.78
N ALA A 384 -16.40 -22.75 15.90
CA ALA A 384 -17.14 -23.28 14.76
C ALA A 384 -18.44 -22.51 14.54
N ILE A 385 -18.86 -22.38 13.28
CA ILE A 385 -20.17 -21.84 12.90
C ILE A 385 -20.94 -22.84 12.03
N PRO A 386 -22.28 -22.92 12.13
CA PRO A 386 -23.08 -23.83 11.31
C PRO A 386 -23.03 -23.49 9.83
N PHE A 387 -22.87 -24.49 8.96
CA PHE A 387 -22.82 -24.31 7.51
C PHE A 387 -24.12 -23.72 6.95
N ARG A 388 -25.27 -24.22 7.42
CA ARG A 388 -26.60 -23.79 6.95
C ARG A 388 -26.80 -22.29 7.14
N GLU A 389 -26.43 -21.74 8.30
CA GLU A 389 -26.54 -20.30 8.58
C GLU A 389 -25.66 -19.46 7.64
N VAL A 390 -24.46 -19.94 7.30
CA VAL A 390 -23.57 -19.28 6.34
C VAL A 390 -24.15 -19.26 4.94
N ILE A 391 -24.74 -20.36 4.47
CA ILE A 391 -25.35 -20.43 3.14
C ILE A 391 -26.57 -19.49 3.02
N HIS A 392 -27.40 -19.41 4.07
CA HIS A 392 -28.47 -18.40 4.12
C HIS A 392 -27.91 -16.98 4.09
N ALA A 393 -26.87 -16.71 4.87
CA ALA A 393 -26.21 -15.39 4.86
C ALA A 393 -25.66 -15.00 3.49
N ILE A 394 -25.05 -15.95 2.77
CA ILE A 394 -24.56 -15.75 1.40
C ILE A 394 -25.73 -15.48 0.46
N LYS A 395 -26.82 -16.25 0.53
CA LYS A 395 -28.01 -16.03 -0.30
C LYS A 395 -28.55 -14.61 -0.15
N ASP A 396 -28.64 -14.13 1.09
CA ASP A 396 -29.23 -12.83 1.42
C ASP A 396 -28.39 -11.64 0.92
N THR A 397 -27.08 -11.83 0.72
CA THR A 397 -26.14 -10.72 0.48
C THR A 397 -25.30 -10.85 -0.79
N ALA A 398 -25.32 -12.01 -1.46
CA ALA A 398 -24.48 -12.28 -2.62
C ALA A 398 -24.66 -11.24 -3.73
N PHE A 399 -25.89 -10.79 -3.99
CA PHE A 399 -26.20 -9.93 -5.14
C PHE A 399 -26.73 -8.54 -4.80
N GLU A 400 -26.67 -8.12 -3.52
CA GLU A 400 -27.19 -6.81 -3.10
C GLU A 400 -26.36 -5.64 -3.63
N THR A 401 -25.02 -5.76 -3.65
CA THR A 401 -24.11 -4.70 -4.12
C THR A 401 -23.55 -4.93 -5.52
N SER A 402 -23.68 -6.15 -6.04
CA SER A 402 -23.16 -6.53 -7.35
C SER A 402 -23.93 -7.71 -7.92
N GLU A 403 -24.45 -7.59 -9.13
CA GLU A 403 -25.17 -8.66 -9.86
C GLU A 403 -24.22 -9.73 -10.44
N TYR A 404 -22.90 -9.51 -10.40
CA TYR A 404 -21.92 -10.37 -11.04
C TYR A 404 -21.65 -11.65 -10.23
N PRO A 405 -21.17 -12.73 -10.89
CA PRO A 405 -21.09 -14.06 -10.27
C PRO A 405 -20.25 -14.10 -8.99
N VAL A 406 -20.65 -15.00 -8.08
CA VAL A 406 -19.94 -15.30 -6.83
C VAL A 406 -19.35 -16.72 -6.90
N ILE A 407 -18.08 -16.88 -6.52
CA ILE A 407 -17.37 -18.16 -6.47
C ILE A 407 -17.22 -18.60 -5.01
N LEU A 408 -17.76 -19.77 -4.68
CA LEU A 408 -17.60 -20.42 -3.38
C LEU A 408 -16.44 -21.40 -3.44
N SER A 409 -15.31 -21.05 -2.82
CA SER A 409 -14.14 -21.92 -2.69
C SER A 409 -14.31 -22.85 -1.49
N PHE A 410 -14.70 -24.10 -1.74
CA PHE A 410 -14.84 -25.10 -0.69
C PHE A 410 -13.50 -25.78 -0.41
N GLU A 411 -13.06 -25.73 0.85
CA GLU A 411 -12.05 -26.64 1.37
C GLU A 411 -12.75 -27.76 2.13
N ASN A 412 -12.97 -28.88 1.44
CA ASN A 412 -13.83 -29.94 1.93
C ASN A 412 -13.05 -30.98 2.76
N HIS A 413 -13.42 -31.11 4.04
CA HIS A 413 -12.94 -32.15 4.98
C HIS A 413 -14.07 -33.06 5.48
N CYS A 414 -15.25 -32.97 4.88
CA CYS A 414 -16.44 -33.74 5.27
C CYS A 414 -16.40 -35.18 4.74
N ARG A 415 -17.03 -36.11 5.48
CA ARG A 415 -17.36 -37.47 5.04
C ARG A 415 -18.46 -37.46 3.98
N ILE A 416 -18.63 -38.53 3.22
CA ILE A 416 -19.56 -38.61 2.08
C ILE A 416 -21.01 -38.28 2.50
N SER A 417 -21.51 -38.83 3.60
CA SER A 417 -22.83 -38.50 4.17
C SER A 417 -23.00 -37.01 4.51
N GLN A 418 -21.98 -36.35 5.05
CA GLN A 418 -21.99 -34.91 5.35
C GLN A 418 -21.88 -34.06 4.07
N GLN A 419 -21.11 -34.50 3.08
CA GLN A 419 -21.04 -33.84 1.77
C GLN A 419 -22.38 -33.86 1.03
N TYR A 420 -23.19 -34.91 1.22
CA TYR A 420 -24.57 -34.93 0.73
C TYR A 420 -25.40 -33.81 1.37
N ILE A 421 -25.28 -33.59 2.69
CA ILE A 421 -25.98 -32.49 3.39
C ILE A 421 -25.51 -31.13 2.85
N VAL A 422 -24.22 -30.95 2.61
CA VAL A 422 -23.66 -29.74 1.99
C VAL A 422 -24.28 -29.50 0.61
N ALA A 423 -24.28 -30.51 -0.26
CA ALA A 423 -24.85 -30.40 -1.61
C ALA A 423 -26.36 -30.11 -1.57
N LYS A 424 -27.09 -30.82 -0.71
CA LYS A 424 -28.52 -30.62 -0.50
C LYS A 424 -28.82 -29.20 -0.02
N CYS A 425 -28.08 -28.72 0.97
CA CYS A 425 -28.28 -27.38 1.51
C CYS A 425 -27.96 -26.29 0.48
N CYS A 426 -26.91 -26.46 -0.34
CA CYS A 426 -26.64 -25.54 -1.45
C CYS A 426 -27.80 -25.52 -2.46
N ASP A 427 -28.31 -26.70 -2.84
CA ASP A 427 -29.41 -26.82 -3.80
C ASP A 427 -30.72 -26.21 -3.27
N ASP A 428 -31.10 -26.58 -2.04
CA ASP A 428 -32.33 -26.14 -1.38
C ASP A 428 -32.32 -24.61 -1.11
N VAL A 429 -31.18 -24.06 -0.69
CA VAL A 429 -31.10 -22.64 -0.29
C VAL A 429 -30.89 -21.74 -1.50
N PHE A 430 -29.91 -22.02 -2.36
CA PHE A 430 -29.60 -21.16 -3.49
C PHE A 430 -30.56 -21.35 -4.67
N GLY A 431 -31.14 -22.54 -4.85
CA GLY A 431 -32.08 -22.82 -5.93
C GLY A 431 -31.53 -22.45 -7.30
N ASP A 432 -32.19 -21.54 -8.00
CA ASP A 432 -31.82 -21.07 -9.33
C ASP A 432 -30.57 -20.18 -9.37
N LEU A 433 -30.16 -19.63 -8.22
CA LEU A 433 -28.91 -18.87 -8.11
C LEU A 433 -27.70 -19.79 -8.26
N LEU A 434 -27.81 -21.06 -7.90
CA LEU A 434 -26.73 -22.03 -8.06
C LEU A 434 -26.59 -22.46 -9.51
N LEU A 435 -25.39 -22.34 -10.07
CA LEU A 435 -25.10 -22.84 -11.42
C LEU A 435 -24.83 -24.35 -11.36
N LYS A 436 -25.88 -25.14 -11.62
CA LYS A 436 -25.82 -26.62 -11.58
C LYS A 436 -25.27 -27.22 -12.88
N GLU A 437 -25.69 -26.68 -14.01
CA GLU A 437 -25.31 -27.17 -15.35
C GLU A 437 -24.53 -26.11 -16.12
N PRO A 438 -23.64 -26.52 -17.04
CA PRO A 438 -22.97 -25.59 -17.95
C PRO A 438 -23.97 -24.82 -18.83
N LEU A 439 -23.65 -23.58 -19.17
CA LEU A 439 -24.40 -22.79 -20.12
C LEU A 439 -24.28 -23.40 -21.52
N LYS A 440 -25.38 -23.36 -22.29
CA LYS A 440 -25.47 -23.96 -23.64
C LYS A 440 -24.40 -23.44 -24.60
N ASP A 441 -24.12 -22.13 -24.54
CA ASP A 441 -23.17 -21.46 -25.42
C ASP A 441 -21.71 -21.63 -24.98
N TYR A 442 -21.47 -22.17 -23.78
CA TYR A 442 -20.14 -22.33 -23.18
C TYR A 442 -19.92 -23.78 -22.73
N PRO A 443 -19.77 -24.74 -23.66
CA PRO A 443 -19.60 -26.14 -23.31
C PRO A 443 -18.26 -26.40 -22.59
N ILE A 444 -18.24 -27.40 -21.71
CA ILE A 444 -17.01 -27.86 -21.02
C ILE A 444 -16.21 -28.74 -21.98
N LEU A 445 -15.50 -28.10 -22.91
CA LEU A 445 -14.66 -28.75 -23.92
C LEU A 445 -13.25 -28.11 -23.93
N PRO A 446 -12.20 -28.85 -24.34
CA PRO A 446 -10.88 -28.26 -24.53
C PRO A 446 -10.94 -27.16 -25.59
N GLY A 447 -10.32 -26.01 -25.27
CA GLY A 447 -10.30 -24.80 -26.10
C GLY A 447 -11.55 -23.92 -26.00
N ALA A 448 -12.64 -24.36 -25.36
CA ALA A 448 -13.82 -23.52 -25.15
C ALA A 448 -13.52 -22.45 -24.07
N PRO A 449 -13.77 -21.16 -24.34
CA PRO A 449 -13.50 -20.10 -23.39
C PRO A 449 -14.44 -20.15 -22.18
N LEU A 450 -13.98 -19.58 -21.06
CA LEU A 450 -14.85 -19.36 -19.91
C LEU A 450 -15.99 -18.37 -20.25
N PRO A 451 -17.18 -18.54 -19.65
CA PRO A 451 -18.25 -17.55 -19.78
C PRO A 451 -17.81 -16.18 -19.27
N SER A 452 -18.50 -15.14 -19.73
CA SER A 452 -18.29 -13.78 -19.24
C SER A 452 -19.00 -13.53 -17.90
N PRO A 453 -18.56 -12.53 -17.11
CA PRO A 453 -19.32 -12.07 -15.95
C PRO A 453 -20.79 -11.74 -16.28
N ASN A 454 -21.06 -11.13 -17.45
CA ASN A 454 -22.43 -10.86 -17.90
C ASN A 454 -23.25 -12.13 -18.15
N ALA A 455 -22.66 -13.16 -18.74
CA ALA A 455 -23.33 -14.44 -18.98
C ALA A 455 -23.67 -15.19 -17.68
N LEU A 456 -22.99 -14.84 -16.58
CA LEU A 456 -23.11 -15.47 -15.27
C LEU A 456 -23.74 -14.56 -14.21
N LYS A 457 -24.47 -13.52 -14.62
CA LYS A 457 -25.18 -12.65 -13.68
C LYS A 457 -26.13 -13.44 -12.77
N ASN A 458 -26.13 -13.07 -11.49
CA ASN A 458 -26.92 -13.69 -10.43
C ASN A 458 -26.67 -15.20 -10.29
N LYS A 459 -25.44 -15.66 -10.61
CA LYS A 459 -25.03 -17.06 -10.46
C LYS A 459 -23.94 -17.25 -9.41
N ILE A 460 -24.08 -18.35 -8.68
CA ILE A 460 -23.13 -18.85 -7.70
C ILE A 460 -22.44 -20.08 -8.28
N LEU A 461 -21.11 -20.05 -8.34
CA LEU A 461 -20.27 -21.14 -8.81
C LEU A 461 -19.63 -21.85 -7.61
N ILE A 462 -19.65 -23.18 -7.61
CA ILE A 462 -18.94 -23.98 -6.61
C ILE A 462 -17.58 -24.38 -7.17
N LYS A 463 -16.52 -24.02 -6.43
CA LYS A 463 -15.16 -24.51 -6.64
C LYS A 463 -14.89 -25.61 -5.62
N ASN A 464 -15.01 -26.86 -6.06
CA ASN A 464 -14.70 -28.06 -5.29
C ASN A 464 -14.11 -29.13 -6.23
N LYS A 465 -13.44 -30.16 -5.68
CA LYS A 465 -12.94 -31.29 -6.47
C LYS A 465 -14.08 -31.95 -7.27
N ARG A 466 -13.78 -32.39 -8.50
CA ARG A 466 -14.72 -33.07 -9.40
C ARG A 466 -14.25 -34.51 -9.68
N LEU A 467 -15.18 -35.46 -9.75
CA LEU A 467 -14.95 -36.84 -10.14
C LEU A 467 -14.82 -36.96 -11.67
N ASP A 468 -14.16 -38.04 -12.12
CA ASP A 468 -14.14 -38.41 -13.54
C ASP A 468 -15.59 -38.60 -14.04
N PRO A 469 -15.96 -38.16 -15.25
CA PRO A 469 -17.34 -38.22 -15.73
C PRO A 469 -17.99 -39.61 -15.68
N GLU A 470 -17.21 -40.67 -15.90
CA GLU A 470 -17.68 -42.06 -15.83
C GLU A 470 -18.00 -42.48 -14.39
N LYS A 471 -17.10 -42.17 -13.44
CA LYS A 471 -17.29 -42.44 -12.01
C LYS A 471 -18.37 -41.56 -11.39
N GLU A 472 -18.50 -40.33 -11.88
CA GLU A 472 -19.57 -39.41 -11.51
C GLU A 472 -20.93 -40.01 -11.91
N LYS A 473 -21.07 -40.47 -13.16
CA LYS A 473 -22.30 -41.09 -13.65
C LYS A 473 -22.65 -42.37 -12.88
N GLU A 474 -21.68 -43.27 -12.71
CA GLU A 474 -21.88 -44.52 -11.95
C GLU A 474 -22.24 -44.22 -10.48
N GLY A 475 -21.55 -43.26 -9.85
CA GLY A 475 -21.83 -42.82 -8.49
C GLY A 475 -23.22 -42.18 -8.35
N LEU A 476 -23.66 -41.40 -9.33
CA LEU A 476 -24.99 -40.79 -9.36
C LEU A 476 -26.09 -41.85 -9.53
N GLU A 477 -25.85 -42.88 -10.35
CA GLU A 477 -26.74 -44.02 -10.52
C GLU A 477 -26.83 -44.87 -9.23
N LYS A 478 -25.69 -45.14 -8.57
CA LYS A 478 -25.65 -45.81 -7.25
C LYS A 478 -26.36 -45.03 -6.15
N PHE A 479 -26.20 -43.70 -6.15
CA PHE A 479 -26.91 -42.80 -5.25
C PHE A 479 -28.43 -42.84 -5.49
N LYS A 480 -28.89 -42.69 -6.74
CA LYS A 480 -30.30 -42.78 -7.11
C LYS A 480 -30.92 -44.14 -6.79
N ALA A 481 -30.12 -45.20 -6.81
CA ALA A 481 -30.52 -46.56 -6.43
C ALA A 481 -30.48 -46.82 -4.90
N GLY A 482 -30.08 -45.85 -4.07
CA GLY A 482 -29.99 -45.99 -2.61
C GLY A 482 -28.87 -46.93 -2.13
N LYS A 483 -27.84 -47.17 -2.96
CA LYS A 483 -26.75 -48.12 -2.70
C LYS A 483 -25.40 -47.45 -2.43
N LEU A 484 -25.38 -46.16 -2.13
CA LEU A 484 -24.15 -45.42 -1.82
C LEU A 484 -23.85 -45.59 -0.31
N ASN A 485 -22.85 -46.38 0.04
CA ASN A 485 -22.48 -46.64 1.44
C ASN A 485 -21.38 -45.67 1.91
N ASP A 486 -21.39 -45.29 3.18
CA ASP A 486 -20.30 -44.50 3.79
C ASP A 486 -18.96 -45.28 3.77
N ASP A 487 -19.00 -46.62 3.75
CA ASP A 487 -17.84 -47.54 3.66
C ASP A 487 -17.18 -47.62 2.27
N ASP A 488 -17.79 -47.08 1.21
CA ASP A 488 -17.13 -46.99 -0.11
C ASP A 488 -15.96 -45.99 -0.10
N GLY A 489 -15.75 -45.27 1.02
CA GLY A 489 -14.57 -44.46 1.32
C GLY A 489 -13.57 -45.11 2.29
N GLU A 490 -13.84 -46.31 2.85
CA GLU A 490 -12.98 -46.99 3.84
C GLU A 490 -12.37 -48.31 3.35
N LYS A 491 -12.67 -48.78 2.14
CA LYS A 491 -11.92 -49.90 1.54
C LYS A 491 -10.54 -49.44 1.06
N GLU A 492 -9.51 -49.92 1.74
CA GLU A 492 -8.12 -49.87 1.28
C GLU A 492 -8.01 -50.38 -0.16
N ASP A 493 -7.63 -49.49 -1.09
CA ASP A 493 -6.97 -49.91 -2.33
C ASP A 493 -5.54 -50.31 -1.99
N SER A 494 -5.40 -51.58 -1.59
CA SER A 494 -4.16 -52.34 -1.61
C SER A 494 -3.93 -52.93 -3.00
N ASP A 495 -4.09 -52.16 -4.08
CA ASP A 495 -3.44 -52.49 -5.36
C ASP A 495 -3.47 -51.30 -6.35
N ALA A 496 -2.47 -50.43 -6.24
CA ALA A 496 -1.99 -49.61 -7.35
C ALA A 496 -0.47 -49.76 -7.41
N SER A 497 -0.08 -50.88 -8.01
CA SER A 497 1.25 -51.19 -8.52
C SER A 497 2.11 -49.96 -8.87
N ALA A 498 3.32 -49.99 -8.33
CA ALA A 498 4.45 -49.19 -8.75
C ALA A 498 4.61 -49.20 -10.28
N PRO A 499 5.07 -48.10 -10.91
CA PRO A 499 5.47 -48.16 -12.30
C PRO A 499 6.61 -49.18 -12.43
N THR A 500 6.34 -50.22 -13.20
CA THR A 500 7.29 -51.24 -13.62
C THR A 500 8.42 -50.55 -14.40
N VAL A 501 9.55 -50.36 -13.74
CA VAL A 501 10.84 -50.18 -14.42
C VAL A 501 11.12 -51.47 -15.16
N ILE A 502 11.16 -51.40 -16.48
CA ILE A 502 11.63 -52.49 -17.33
C ILE A 502 13.08 -52.76 -16.94
N SER A 503 13.28 -53.93 -16.34
CA SER A 503 14.59 -54.53 -16.06
C SER A 503 15.40 -54.72 -17.35
N LEU A 504 16.63 -54.22 -17.34
CA LEU A 504 17.74 -54.77 -18.10
C LEU A 504 18.93 -54.94 -17.15
N ASP A 505 18.85 -55.97 -16.31
CA ASP A 505 19.99 -56.54 -15.62
C ASP A 505 20.81 -57.43 -16.57
N LYS A 506 22.04 -57.03 -16.87
CA LYS A 506 23.25 -57.90 -16.95
C LYS A 506 24.44 -57.15 -17.59
N LYS A 507 25.40 -56.74 -16.77
CA LYS A 507 26.80 -57.24 -16.82
C LYS A 507 27.72 -56.49 -15.83
N ARG A 508 28.51 -57.31 -15.10
CA ARG A 508 29.74 -57.03 -14.31
C ARG A 508 29.44 -56.41 -12.94
N LYS A 509 29.56 -57.08 -11.78
CA LYS A 509 30.61 -58.02 -11.28
C LYS A 509 32.03 -57.54 -11.57
N ILE A 510 32.68 -56.97 -10.55
CA ILE A 510 34.10 -57.07 -10.11
C ILE A 510 34.14 -56.31 -8.75
N LEU A 511 34.19 -57.02 -7.62
CA LEU A 511 35.37 -57.21 -6.72
C LEU A 511 35.53 -56.02 -5.73
N VAL A 512 34.96 -56.08 -4.52
CA VAL A 512 35.46 -56.71 -3.27
C VAL A 512 36.67 -56.00 -2.64
N GLU A 513 36.46 -55.59 -1.38
CA GLU A 513 37.42 -55.33 -0.29
C GLU A 513 38.45 -54.20 -0.40
N SER A 514 38.43 -53.29 0.59
CA SER A 514 39.35 -53.39 1.74
C SER A 514 39.35 -52.13 2.62
N LYS A 515 39.39 -52.38 3.94
CA LYS A 515 40.01 -51.59 5.04
C LYS A 515 39.24 -50.44 5.72
N ARG A 516 38.66 -50.83 6.86
CA ARG A 516 38.77 -50.12 8.16
C ARG A 516 40.23 -49.77 8.50
N LEU A 517 40.50 -48.55 9.01
CA LEU A 517 41.42 -48.30 10.13
C LEU A 517 41.32 -46.84 10.67
N GLU A 518 40.94 -46.77 11.94
CA GLU A 518 41.37 -45.91 13.07
C GLU A 518 41.84 -44.43 12.94
N LYS A 519 41.09 -43.59 13.69
CA LYS A 519 41.47 -42.54 14.68
C LYS A 519 42.59 -41.50 14.42
N ASN A 520 42.15 -40.26 14.69
CA ASN A 520 42.82 -39.10 15.30
C ASN A 520 43.84 -38.30 14.47
N SER A 521 43.47 -37.07 14.08
CA SER A 521 43.83 -35.83 14.81
C SER A 521 43.56 -34.58 13.96
N GLY A 522 42.97 -33.55 14.60
CA GLY A 522 43.21 -32.13 14.32
C GLY A 522 42.62 -31.51 13.04
N GLN A 523 41.84 -30.45 13.27
CA GLN A 523 41.58 -29.32 12.35
C GLN A 523 40.79 -29.62 11.06
N ASP A 524 39.51 -29.24 11.04
CA ASP A 524 39.00 -28.13 10.21
C ASP A 524 37.46 -28.16 10.14
N ASP A 525 36.83 -27.63 11.20
CA ASP A 525 35.43 -27.20 11.20
C ASP A 525 35.33 -25.85 10.46
N LEU A 526 35.11 -25.86 9.14
CA LEU A 526 34.54 -24.69 8.43
C LEU A 526 33.88 -24.97 7.07
N ASP A 527 33.53 -26.21 6.73
CA ASP A 527 32.94 -26.52 5.41
C ASP A 527 31.54 -27.18 5.44
N LEU A 528 30.93 -27.37 6.61
CA LEU A 528 29.60 -27.99 6.73
C LEU A 528 28.44 -27.02 7.00
N TYR A 529 28.65 -25.70 6.86
CA TYR A 529 27.59 -24.69 7.05
C TYR A 529 27.05 -24.07 5.75
N MET A 530 27.50 -24.53 4.57
CA MET A 530 27.14 -23.92 3.27
C MET A 530 26.36 -24.83 2.29
N LYS A 531 25.83 -25.97 2.76
CA LYS A 531 24.83 -26.76 2.00
C LYS A 531 23.72 -27.28 2.91
N GLY A 532 22.78 -26.40 3.22
CA GLY A 532 21.50 -26.77 3.83
C GLY A 532 20.47 -27.18 2.77
N GLU A 533 20.72 -28.28 2.06
CA GLU A 533 19.64 -29.10 1.49
C GLU A 533 19.04 -29.92 2.63
N LEU A 534 17.78 -29.68 2.96
CA LEU A 534 17.07 -30.42 4.00
C LEU A 534 16.68 -31.80 3.45
N MET A 535 17.46 -32.83 3.78
CA MET A 535 17.03 -34.23 3.67
C MET A 535 15.91 -34.50 4.69
N LEU A 536 14.75 -34.94 4.20
CA LEU A 536 13.70 -35.57 5.00
C LEU A 536 14.17 -36.98 5.36
N ILE A 537 14.36 -37.23 6.66
CA ILE A 537 14.49 -38.59 7.20
C ILE A 537 13.07 -39.04 7.59
N GLU A 538 12.54 -40.00 6.84
CA GLU A 538 11.43 -40.84 7.27
C GLU A 538 11.94 -41.79 8.37
N GLY A 539 11.33 -41.70 9.55
CA GLY A 539 11.57 -42.62 10.66
C GLY A 539 10.47 -43.69 10.69
N ASP A 540 10.88 -44.93 10.47
CA ASP A 540 10.06 -46.13 10.60
C ASP A 540 9.65 -46.40 12.06
N LYS A 541 8.52 -47.09 12.20
CA LYS A 541 7.94 -47.61 13.44
C LYS A 541 8.80 -48.74 14.01
N ASP A 542 8.85 -48.88 15.33
CA ASP A 542 8.82 -50.19 16.00
C ASP A 542 8.46 -50.08 17.49
N ASP A 543 7.74 -51.11 17.94
CA ASP A 543 7.04 -51.31 19.21
C ASP A 543 7.91 -51.35 20.47
N VAL A 544 7.42 -50.77 21.59
CA VAL A 544 7.50 -51.40 22.92
C VAL A 544 6.27 -51.01 23.76
N SER A 545 5.70 -52.02 24.41
CA SER A 545 4.40 -52.08 25.07
C SER A 545 4.45 -52.11 26.62
N VAL A 546 3.35 -51.63 27.26
CA VAL A 546 2.75 -52.04 28.59
C VAL A 546 3.29 -51.36 29.90
N PRO A 547 2.49 -51.11 30.99
CA PRO A 547 1.05 -50.83 31.20
C PRO A 547 0.70 -49.60 32.11
N ILE A 548 -0.61 -49.36 32.20
CA ILE A 548 -1.43 -48.42 33.00
C ILE A 548 -1.30 -48.53 34.55
N SER A 549 -1.35 -47.40 35.29
CA SER A 549 -2.11 -47.27 36.56
C SER A 549 -2.47 -45.82 36.98
N THR A 550 -3.78 -45.61 37.15
CA THR A 550 -4.58 -44.82 38.13
C THR A 550 -4.10 -43.52 38.83
N SER A 551 -5.05 -42.55 38.83
CA SER A 551 -5.53 -41.63 39.90
C SER A 551 -4.96 -40.20 40.08
N ILE A 552 -5.84 -39.21 39.80
CA ILE A 552 -6.27 -38.03 40.61
C ILE A 552 -5.18 -37.19 41.31
N ASP A 553 -4.96 -35.92 40.92
CA ASP A 553 -5.63 -34.71 41.48
C ASP A 553 -5.04 -33.38 40.96
N LYS A 554 -5.82 -32.32 41.12
CA LYS A 554 -5.63 -30.92 40.67
C LYS A 554 -4.34 -30.23 41.14
N LYS A 555 -3.72 -29.41 40.26
CA LYS A 555 -3.35 -27.99 40.51
C LYS A 555 -2.71 -27.34 39.27
N VAL A 556 -3.27 -26.21 38.85
CA VAL A 556 -2.64 -25.21 37.96
C VAL A 556 -1.74 -24.32 38.85
N PRO A 557 -0.52 -23.98 38.43
CA PRO A 557 -0.26 -22.61 37.99
C PRO A 557 0.63 -22.50 36.73
N ASP A 558 0.07 -21.76 35.78
CA ASP A 558 0.62 -20.77 34.85
C ASP A 558 2.13 -20.57 34.58
N VAL A 559 2.37 -20.35 33.27
CA VAL A 559 3.48 -19.69 32.56
C VAL A 559 4.84 -20.40 32.45
N LEU A 560 5.11 -20.94 31.25
CA LEU A 560 6.33 -20.67 30.48
C LEU A 560 6.12 -21.04 29.00
N GLU A 561 6.34 -20.05 28.14
CA GLU A 561 6.27 -20.08 26.68
C GLU A 561 7.34 -21.00 26.05
N GLY A 562 7.04 -21.49 24.84
CA GLY A 562 8.05 -21.73 23.81
C GLY A 562 8.17 -23.16 23.29
N VAL A 563 7.40 -23.50 22.26
CA VAL A 563 7.79 -23.68 20.83
C VAL A 563 6.56 -24.31 20.14
N PRO A 564 5.85 -23.62 19.24
CA PRO A 564 4.78 -24.25 18.46
C PRO A 564 5.41 -25.19 17.44
N ILE A 565 5.09 -26.47 17.55
CA ILE A 565 5.42 -27.49 16.54
C ILE A 565 4.81 -27.06 15.20
N PRO A 566 5.54 -27.10 14.06
CA PRO A 566 4.97 -26.79 12.75
C PRO A 566 3.77 -27.70 12.49
N THR A 567 2.58 -27.12 12.36
CA THR A 567 1.38 -27.88 12.04
C THR A 567 1.45 -28.38 10.60
N HIS A 568 1.52 -29.70 10.44
CA HIS A 568 1.30 -30.34 9.15
C HIS A 568 -0.15 -30.10 8.70
N TYR A 569 -0.31 -29.31 7.64
CA TYR A 569 -1.58 -29.09 6.94
C TYR A 569 -2.08 -30.43 6.40
N THR A 570 -3.20 -30.94 6.91
CA THR A 570 -3.85 -32.13 6.34
C THR A 570 -4.65 -31.70 5.12
N GLY A 571 -4.24 -32.15 3.93
CA GLY A 571 -4.94 -31.82 2.69
C GLY A 571 -6.41 -32.28 2.68
N SER A 572 -7.24 -31.59 1.90
CA SER A 572 -8.68 -31.88 1.71
C SER A 572 -8.96 -33.34 1.30
N THR A 573 -10.14 -33.86 1.68
CA THR A 573 -10.53 -35.26 1.45
C THR A 573 -10.42 -35.67 -0.02
N LYS A 574 -9.96 -36.91 -0.28
CA LYS A 574 -9.78 -37.45 -1.65
C LYS A 574 -11.09 -37.86 -2.31
N HIS A 575 -12.13 -38.17 -1.53
CA HIS A 575 -13.42 -38.67 -1.99
C HIS A 575 -14.46 -37.56 -2.01
N VAL A 576 -15.19 -37.43 -3.12
CA VAL A 576 -16.22 -36.40 -3.34
C VAL A 576 -17.56 -37.07 -3.57
N HIS A 577 -18.63 -36.57 -2.95
CA HIS A 577 -19.98 -37.03 -3.21
C HIS A 577 -20.39 -36.75 -4.68
N PRO A 578 -20.90 -37.74 -5.45
CA PRO A 578 -21.21 -37.56 -6.88
C PRO A 578 -22.15 -36.39 -7.19
N TRP A 579 -23.12 -36.13 -6.32
CA TRP A 579 -24.02 -34.99 -6.50
C TRP A 579 -23.33 -33.63 -6.30
N LEU A 580 -22.43 -33.52 -5.33
CA LEU A 580 -21.63 -32.30 -5.13
C LEU A 580 -20.66 -32.09 -6.31
N SER A 581 -20.10 -33.18 -6.84
CA SER A 581 -19.25 -33.17 -8.04
C SER A 581 -20.01 -32.65 -9.27
N SER A 582 -21.26 -33.10 -9.47
CA SER A 582 -22.08 -32.70 -10.63
C SER A 582 -22.40 -31.20 -10.70
N MET A 583 -22.32 -30.49 -9.56
CA MET A 583 -22.53 -29.04 -9.49
C MET A 583 -21.28 -28.22 -9.85
N VAL A 584 -20.12 -28.84 -10.04
CA VAL A 584 -18.86 -28.16 -10.36
C VAL A 584 -18.67 -28.08 -11.87
N ASN A 585 -18.63 -26.85 -12.43
CA ASN A 585 -18.53 -26.60 -13.86
C ASN A 585 -17.27 -25.81 -14.28
N TYR A 586 -17.28 -24.48 -14.23
CA TYR A 586 -16.26 -23.59 -14.80
C TYR A 586 -15.11 -23.28 -13.82
N ALA A 587 -15.22 -23.69 -12.56
CA ALA A 587 -14.23 -23.46 -11.51
C ALA A 587 -13.69 -24.79 -10.95
N GLN A 588 -13.19 -25.68 -11.82
CA GLN A 588 -12.70 -27.00 -11.42
C GLN A 588 -11.26 -26.93 -10.91
N PRO A 589 -11.00 -27.15 -9.61
CA PRO A 589 -9.65 -27.14 -9.07
C PRO A 589 -8.91 -28.43 -9.44
N VAL A 590 -7.78 -28.30 -10.12
CA VAL A 590 -6.88 -29.41 -10.48
C VAL A 590 -5.49 -29.22 -9.85
N LYS A 591 -4.83 -30.35 -9.55
CA LYS A 591 -3.43 -30.33 -9.11
C LYS A 591 -2.57 -29.82 -10.25
N PHE A 592 -1.83 -28.73 -10.00
CA PHE A 592 -0.95 -28.15 -11.00
C PHE A 592 0.25 -29.04 -11.28
N GLN A 593 0.47 -29.41 -12.54
CA GLN A 593 1.57 -30.29 -12.99
C GLN A 593 2.68 -29.53 -13.73
N GLY A 594 2.44 -28.27 -14.12
CA GLY A 594 3.34 -27.44 -14.91
C GLY A 594 2.59 -26.63 -15.96
N PHE A 595 3.18 -25.51 -16.40
CA PHE A 595 2.56 -24.63 -17.40
C PHE A 595 2.41 -25.33 -18.77
N ASP A 596 3.42 -26.11 -19.18
CA ASP A 596 3.41 -26.84 -20.45
C ASP A 596 2.27 -27.87 -20.53
N VAL A 597 2.00 -28.55 -19.40
CA VAL A 597 0.92 -29.54 -19.31
C VAL A 597 -0.45 -28.87 -19.38
N ALA A 598 -0.62 -27.75 -18.69
CA ALA A 598 -1.85 -26.98 -18.71
C ALA A 598 -2.14 -26.41 -20.11
N GLU A 599 -1.10 -25.95 -20.81
CA GLU A 599 -1.20 -25.48 -22.20
C GLU A 599 -1.54 -26.60 -23.17
N LYS A 600 -0.88 -27.75 -23.07
CA LYS A 600 -1.15 -28.91 -23.93
C LYS A 600 -2.58 -29.44 -23.78
N ASN A 601 -3.10 -29.45 -22.56
CA ASN A 601 -4.45 -29.93 -22.28
C ASN A 601 -5.53 -28.93 -22.70
N ASN A 602 -5.24 -27.62 -22.66
CA ASN A 602 -6.10 -26.52 -23.10
C ASN A 602 -7.53 -26.52 -22.51
N PHE A 603 -7.70 -26.96 -21.26
CA PHE A 603 -9.00 -26.93 -20.57
C PHE A 603 -9.19 -25.61 -19.80
N HIS A 604 -9.98 -24.66 -20.31
CA HIS A 604 -10.10 -23.32 -19.69
C HIS A 604 -10.88 -23.31 -18.37
N TYR A 605 -11.79 -24.28 -18.20
CA TYR A 605 -12.55 -24.50 -16.97
C TYR A 605 -11.73 -25.10 -15.81
N ASN A 606 -10.52 -25.58 -16.09
CA ASN A 606 -9.59 -26.01 -15.06
C ASN A 606 -8.89 -24.80 -14.44
N MET A 607 -8.73 -24.84 -13.13
CA MET A 607 -8.05 -23.81 -12.37
C MET A 607 -7.14 -24.42 -11.30
N SER A 608 -6.13 -23.67 -10.87
CA SER A 608 -5.22 -24.10 -9.82
C SER A 608 -5.13 -23.06 -8.71
N SER A 609 -5.04 -23.55 -7.47
CA SER A 609 -4.83 -22.71 -6.29
C SER A 609 -3.39 -22.88 -5.81
N PHE A 610 -2.69 -21.76 -5.58
CA PHE A 610 -1.30 -21.72 -5.17
C PHE A 610 -1.17 -20.95 -3.85
N ASN A 611 -0.39 -21.49 -2.91
CA ASN A 611 0.03 -20.67 -1.76
C ASN A 611 0.99 -19.57 -2.23
N GLU A 612 1.13 -18.49 -1.44
CA GLU A 612 1.98 -17.35 -1.81
C GLU A 612 3.44 -17.73 -2.12
N THR A 613 4.01 -18.71 -1.41
CA THR A 613 5.42 -19.12 -1.59
C THR A 613 5.63 -19.83 -2.92
N THR A 614 4.73 -20.75 -3.26
CA THR A 614 4.72 -21.48 -4.53
C THR A 614 4.44 -20.53 -5.69
N GLY A 615 3.46 -19.64 -5.54
CA GLY A 615 3.17 -18.61 -6.54
C GLY A 615 4.37 -17.68 -6.79
N LEU A 616 5.06 -17.24 -5.73
CA LEU A 616 6.29 -16.46 -5.84
C LEU A 616 7.43 -17.24 -6.49
N SER A 617 7.52 -18.55 -6.25
CA SER A 617 8.51 -19.40 -6.92
C SER A 617 8.28 -19.42 -8.43
N TYR A 618 7.05 -19.66 -8.88
CA TYR A 618 6.71 -19.64 -10.31
C TYR A 618 6.89 -18.25 -10.92
N LEU A 619 6.55 -17.19 -10.19
CA LEU A 619 6.81 -15.83 -10.65
C LEU A 619 8.31 -15.55 -10.83
N LYS A 620 9.19 -16.16 -10.03
CA LYS A 620 10.65 -15.99 -10.17
C LYS A 620 11.26 -16.85 -11.28
N SER A 621 10.75 -18.06 -11.49
CA SER A 621 11.32 -18.99 -12.47
C SER A 621 10.68 -18.92 -13.86
N GLN A 622 9.37 -18.64 -13.93
CA GLN A 622 8.51 -18.82 -15.11
C GLN A 622 7.39 -17.75 -15.17
N ALA A 623 7.74 -16.47 -15.08
CA ALA A 623 6.77 -15.37 -15.05
C ALA A 623 5.93 -15.24 -16.32
N ILE A 624 6.57 -15.42 -17.49
CA ILE A 624 5.94 -15.22 -18.80
C ILE A 624 4.90 -16.31 -19.03
N GLU A 625 5.25 -17.56 -18.72
CA GLU A 625 4.37 -18.72 -18.79
C GLU A 625 3.18 -18.56 -17.84
N PHE A 626 3.40 -17.96 -16.67
CA PHE A 626 2.33 -17.69 -15.72
C PHE A 626 1.32 -16.66 -16.27
N VAL A 627 1.79 -15.60 -16.92
CA VAL A 627 0.91 -14.64 -17.61
C VAL A 627 0.10 -15.32 -18.71
N GLN A 628 0.74 -16.17 -19.52
CA GLN A 628 0.06 -16.89 -20.60
C GLN A 628 -0.99 -17.88 -20.08
N TYR A 629 -0.68 -18.61 -19.01
CA TYR A 629 -1.64 -19.46 -18.30
C TYR A 629 -2.88 -18.67 -17.88
N ASN A 630 -2.68 -17.48 -17.31
CA ASN A 630 -3.76 -16.63 -16.79
C ASN A 630 -4.59 -15.92 -17.88
N LYS A 631 -4.26 -16.05 -19.17
CA LYS A 631 -5.15 -15.60 -20.25
C LYS A 631 -6.32 -16.54 -20.45
N ARG A 632 -6.06 -17.85 -20.32
CA ARG A 632 -7.00 -18.93 -20.63
C ARG A 632 -7.67 -19.52 -19.38
N GLN A 633 -6.87 -19.72 -18.33
CA GLN A 633 -7.30 -20.39 -17.10
C GLN A 633 -7.28 -19.41 -15.92
N MET A 634 -7.99 -19.80 -14.86
CA MET A 634 -7.98 -19.06 -13.60
C MET A 634 -6.89 -19.58 -12.65
N SER A 635 -6.29 -18.66 -11.89
CA SER A 635 -5.44 -18.98 -10.74
C SER A 635 -5.98 -18.32 -9.48
N ARG A 636 -5.92 -19.07 -8.38
CA ARG A 636 -6.17 -18.54 -7.03
C ARG A 636 -4.86 -18.48 -6.26
N ILE A 637 -4.55 -17.36 -5.65
CA ILE A 637 -3.42 -17.20 -4.73
C ILE A 637 -3.94 -16.98 -3.33
N TYR A 638 -3.36 -17.65 -2.33
CA TYR A 638 -3.76 -17.49 -0.92
C TYR A 638 -2.55 -17.38 0.02
N PRO A 639 -2.70 -16.73 1.20
CA PRO A 639 -1.61 -16.51 2.14
C PRO A 639 -1.05 -17.84 2.68
N ARG A 640 0.25 -17.86 3.00
CA ARG A 640 0.86 -19.04 3.66
C ARG A 640 0.41 -19.18 5.12
N GLY A 641 0.32 -20.40 5.61
CA GLY A 641 -0.09 -20.71 6.99
C GLY A 641 0.79 -20.15 8.11
N THR A 642 2.02 -19.69 7.81
CA THR A 642 2.88 -19.04 8.83
C THR A 642 2.42 -17.64 9.22
N ARG A 643 1.43 -17.07 8.53
CA ARG A 643 0.85 -15.75 8.85
C ARG A 643 -0.23 -15.87 9.94
N LEU A 644 0.21 -16.22 11.15
CA LEU A 644 -0.67 -16.49 12.31
C LEU A 644 -1.56 -15.30 12.69
N GLU A 645 -1.04 -14.08 12.54
CA GLU A 645 -1.76 -12.82 12.81
C GLU A 645 -2.64 -12.35 11.63
N SER A 646 -2.92 -13.22 10.65
CA SER A 646 -3.77 -12.90 9.50
C SER A 646 -3.26 -11.71 8.67
N THR A 647 -1.95 -11.50 8.60
CA THR A 647 -1.33 -10.48 7.72
C THR A 647 -1.51 -10.86 6.26
N ASN A 648 -1.45 -9.86 5.36
CA ASN A 648 -1.56 -10.08 3.93
C ASN A 648 -0.20 -9.95 3.21
N PHE A 649 -0.08 -10.63 2.07
CA PHE A 649 0.97 -10.38 1.09
C PHE A 649 0.52 -9.26 0.13
N LEU A 650 1.46 -8.66 -0.60
CA LEU A 650 1.13 -7.59 -1.54
C LEU A 650 0.43 -8.17 -2.79
N PRO A 651 -0.86 -7.85 -3.04
CA PRO A 651 -1.62 -8.48 -4.13
C PRO A 651 -1.12 -8.08 -5.52
N GLN A 652 -0.57 -6.86 -5.64
CA GLN A 652 -0.03 -6.31 -6.87
C GLN A 652 1.00 -7.25 -7.54
N VAL A 653 1.79 -7.97 -6.73
CA VAL A 653 2.81 -8.92 -7.23
C VAL A 653 2.18 -10.00 -8.11
N PHE A 654 0.99 -10.49 -7.74
CA PHE A 654 0.28 -11.54 -8.48
C PHE A 654 -0.66 -10.97 -9.54
N TRP A 655 -1.20 -9.76 -9.35
CA TRP A 655 -1.90 -9.06 -10.42
C TRP A 655 -0.98 -8.77 -11.61
N ASN A 656 0.30 -8.48 -11.38
CA ASN A 656 1.31 -8.34 -12.43
C ASN A 656 1.49 -9.62 -13.27
N ALA A 657 1.24 -10.80 -12.68
CA ALA A 657 1.23 -12.09 -13.39
C ALA A 657 -0.13 -12.43 -14.02
N GLY A 658 -1.14 -11.57 -13.84
CA GLY A 658 -2.49 -11.76 -14.39
C GLY A 658 -3.39 -12.68 -13.55
N CYS A 659 -2.97 -13.05 -12.34
CA CYS A 659 -3.75 -13.89 -11.44
C CYS A 659 -5.07 -13.21 -11.07
N GLN A 660 -6.17 -13.94 -11.19
CA GLN A 660 -7.53 -13.39 -11.07
C GLN A 660 -7.98 -13.35 -9.61
N MET A 661 -7.86 -14.48 -8.89
CA MET A 661 -8.34 -14.62 -7.52
C MET A 661 -7.19 -14.50 -6.52
N VAL A 662 -6.76 -13.27 -6.25
CA VAL A 662 -5.72 -13.00 -5.26
C VAL A 662 -6.37 -12.81 -3.90
N ALA A 663 -6.51 -13.91 -3.14
CA ALA A 663 -7.28 -13.95 -1.91
C ALA A 663 -6.53 -13.33 -0.71
N LEU A 664 -7.20 -12.43 0.00
CA LEU A 664 -6.66 -11.72 1.16
C LEU A 664 -7.52 -11.92 2.42
N ASN A 665 -6.91 -11.74 3.59
CA ASN A 665 -7.56 -11.73 4.90
C ASN A 665 -8.24 -10.36 5.13
N PHE A 666 -9.57 -10.30 4.97
CA PHE A 666 -10.38 -9.06 5.05
C PHE A 666 -10.48 -8.46 6.45
N GLN A 667 -10.25 -9.26 7.48
CA GLN A 667 -10.24 -8.83 8.88
C GLN A 667 -9.05 -7.93 9.24
N THR A 668 -8.02 -7.88 8.39
CA THR A 668 -6.79 -7.12 8.63
C THR A 668 -6.68 -5.96 7.63
N PRO A 669 -6.92 -4.68 8.03
CA PRO A 669 -6.87 -3.52 7.14
C PRO A 669 -5.44 -3.02 6.87
N ASP A 670 -4.52 -3.95 6.59
CA ASP A 670 -3.13 -3.62 6.27
C ASP A 670 -2.98 -3.00 4.87
N LEU A 671 -1.76 -2.62 4.50
CA LEU A 671 -1.46 -2.00 3.21
C LEU A 671 -2.00 -2.79 2.01
N ALA A 672 -1.94 -4.12 2.06
CA ALA A 672 -2.42 -4.97 0.98
C ALA A 672 -3.96 -4.92 0.86
N MET A 673 -4.67 -4.94 1.99
CA MET A 673 -6.12 -4.77 2.00
C MET A 673 -6.54 -3.37 1.57
N GLN A 674 -5.81 -2.32 1.99
CA GLN A 674 -6.01 -0.95 1.52
C GLN A 674 -5.96 -0.90 -0.01
N LEU A 675 -4.90 -1.44 -0.63
CA LEU A 675 -4.74 -1.50 -2.08
C LEU A 675 -5.87 -2.26 -2.77
N ASN A 676 -6.31 -3.38 -2.19
CA ASN A 676 -7.43 -4.16 -2.71
C ASN A 676 -8.73 -3.35 -2.73
N GLN A 677 -9.12 -2.77 -1.59
CA GLN A 677 -10.35 -1.98 -1.48
C GLN A 677 -10.31 -0.72 -2.35
N GLY A 678 -9.16 -0.04 -2.40
CA GLY A 678 -8.99 1.14 -3.25
C GLY A 678 -9.06 0.83 -4.74
N LYS A 679 -8.58 -0.34 -5.18
CA LYS A 679 -8.64 -0.74 -6.60
C LYS A 679 -10.03 -1.21 -7.00
N PHE A 680 -10.70 -2.03 -6.16
CA PHE A 680 -12.02 -2.59 -6.45
C PHE A 680 -13.19 -1.64 -6.19
N GLU A 681 -12.96 -0.44 -5.64
CA GLU A 681 -13.96 0.64 -5.56
C GLU A 681 -14.42 1.10 -6.96
N TYR A 682 -13.55 1.03 -7.96
CA TYR A 682 -13.84 1.42 -9.34
C TYR A 682 -14.64 0.34 -10.08
N ASN A 683 -15.20 0.72 -11.24
CA ASN A 683 -16.09 -0.13 -12.04
C ASN A 683 -17.37 -0.53 -11.26
N GLY A 684 -17.99 0.42 -10.55
CA GLY A 684 -19.25 0.19 -9.84
C GLY A 684 -19.15 -0.60 -8.53
N ASN A 685 -17.96 -0.70 -7.92
CA ASN A 685 -17.70 -1.61 -6.79
C ASN A 685 -18.17 -3.05 -7.06
N CYS A 686 -18.17 -3.48 -8.33
CA CYS A 686 -18.80 -4.72 -8.75
C CYS A 686 -17.97 -5.97 -8.41
N GLY A 687 -16.72 -5.78 -7.98
CA GLY A 687 -15.78 -6.84 -7.62
C GLY A 687 -15.01 -7.45 -8.79
N TYR A 688 -15.20 -6.94 -10.00
CA TYR A 688 -14.51 -7.36 -11.22
C TYR A 688 -13.85 -6.18 -11.92
N LEU A 689 -12.57 -6.32 -12.25
CA LEU A 689 -11.80 -5.32 -13.02
C LEU A 689 -11.18 -5.98 -14.23
N LEU A 690 -11.40 -5.42 -15.43
CA LEU A 690 -10.85 -5.97 -16.66
C LEU A 690 -9.33 -5.80 -16.67
N LYS A 691 -8.61 -6.87 -17.02
CA LYS A 691 -7.15 -6.82 -17.17
C LYS A 691 -6.75 -5.98 -18.39
N PRO A 692 -5.55 -5.36 -18.37
CA PRO A 692 -5.03 -4.67 -19.55
C PRO A 692 -4.94 -5.57 -20.80
N ASP A 693 -5.06 -4.98 -21.98
CA ASP A 693 -5.20 -5.70 -23.26
C ASP A 693 -4.08 -6.73 -23.53
N PHE A 694 -2.83 -6.38 -23.25
CA PHE A 694 -1.67 -7.26 -23.47
C PHE A 694 -1.64 -8.47 -22.51
N MET A 695 -2.36 -8.42 -21.38
CA MET A 695 -2.52 -9.54 -20.45
C MET A 695 -3.71 -10.45 -20.81
N ARG A 696 -4.39 -10.16 -21.91
CA ARG A 696 -5.58 -10.90 -22.39
C ARG A 696 -5.36 -11.46 -23.79
N ARG A 697 -4.71 -10.69 -24.67
CA ARG A 697 -4.43 -11.06 -26.05
C ARG A 697 -3.47 -12.24 -26.16
N GLU A 698 -3.85 -13.26 -26.92
CA GLU A 698 -3.04 -14.47 -27.14
C GLU A 698 -1.75 -14.18 -27.94
N ASP A 699 -1.81 -13.23 -28.88
CA ASP A 699 -0.71 -12.89 -29.79
C ASP A 699 0.41 -12.04 -29.15
N LYS A 700 0.21 -11.55 -27.93
CA LYS A 700 1.17 -10.70 -27.22
C LYS A 700 1.84 -11.45 -26.08
N VAL A 701 3.17 -11.39 -26.00
CA VAL A 701 3.93 -11.90 -24.85
C VAL A 701 4.27 -10.73 -23.93
N PHE A 702 4.11 -10.93 -22.63
CA PHE A 702 4.37 -9.90 -21.63
C PHE A 702 5.25 -10.48 -20.52
N ASP A 703 6.34 -9.77 -20.22
CA ASP A 703 7.21 -10.05 -19.08
C ASP A 703 6.91 -9.05 -17.95
N PRO A 704 6.36 -9.51 -16.81
CA PRO A 704 6.09 -8.67 -15.64
C PRO A 704 7.32 -7.97 -15.03
N PHE A 705 8.55 -8.40 -15.38
CA PHE A 705 9.80 -7.82 -14.89
C PHE A 705 10.51 -6.94 -15.93
N ALA A 706 9.87 -6.66 -17.07
CA ALA A 706 10.44 -5.82 -18.10
C ALA A 706 10.75 -4.40 -17.58
N GLU A 707 12.03 -4.02 -17.61
CA GLU A 707 12.48 -2.66 -17.26
C GLU A 707 12.32 -1.66 -18.41
N THR A 708 12.06 -2.15 -19.62
CA THR A 708 11.89 -1.34 -20.84
C THR A 708 10.42 -1.16 -21.16
N THR A 709 10.10 -0.12 -21.93
CA THR A 709 8.73 0.15 -22.35
C THR A 709 8.20 -1.02 -23.18
N VAL A 710 7.02 -1.53 -22.82
CA VAL A 710 6.38 -2.64 -23.53
C VAL A 710 5.87 -2.13 -24.88
N ASP A 711 6.13 -2.89 -25.95
CA ASP A 711 5.68 -2.55 -27.29
C ASP A 711 4.15 -2.44 -27.36
N GLY A 712 3.67 -1.26 -27.78
CA GLY A 712 2.25 -0.90 -27.84
C GLY A 712 1.66 -0.28 -26.56
N VAL A 713 2.45 -0.10 -25.49
CA VAL A 713 2.01 0.60 -24.27
C VAL A 713 2.72 1.95 -24.14
N ILE A 714 1.93 3.00 -23.88
CA ILE A 714 2.47 4.35 -23.69
C ILE A 714 2.87 4.51 -22.22
N ALA A 715 4.18 4.54 -21.96
CA ALA A 715 4.71 4.83 -20.64
C ALA A 715 4.38 6.27 -20.21
N ALA A 716 4.19 6.48 -18.91
CA ALA A 716 3.86 7.78 -18.33
C ALA A 716 4.96 8.30 -17.41
N GLN A 717 4.99 9.62 -17.25
CA GLN A 717 5.69 10.31 -16.18
C GLN A 717 4.63 10.93 -15.28
N CYS A 718 4.76 10.72 -13.96
CA CYS A 718 3.89 11.32 -12.97
C CYS A 718 4.72 12.15 -11.99
N SER A 719 4.26 13.36 -11.67
CA SER A 719 4.79 14.11 -10.54
C SER A 719 3.70 14.54 -9.59
N VAL A 720 3.93 14.40 -8.30
CA VAL A 720 2.95 14.73 -7.25
C VAL A 720 3.58 15.73 -6.29
N GLN A 721 3.00 16.92 -6.20
CA GLN A 721 3.36 17.93 -5.22
C GLN A 721 2.31 17.98 -4.12
N VAL A 722 2.70 17.67 -2.87
CA VAL A 722 1.82 17.80 -1.71
C VAL A 722 1.93 19.23 -1.17
N ILE A 723 0.86 20.00 -1.30
CA ILE A 723 0.84 21.43 -0.94
C ILE A 723 0.39 21.60 0.51
N SER A 724 -0.82 21.16 0.84
CA SER A 724 -1.41 21.33 2.17
C SER A 724 -2.37 20.21 2.54
N GLY A 725 -2.71 20.10 3.82
CA GLY A 725 -3.78 19.24 4.33
C GLY A 725 -4.80 20.05 5.12
N GLN A 726 -6.01 19.52 5.28
CA GLN A 726 -7.11 20.13 6.01
C GLN A 726 -7.78 19.09 6.93
N PHE A 727 -8.07 19.47 8.17
CA PHE A 727 -8.77 18.68 9.19
C PHE A 727 -8.23 17.26 9.37
N LEU A 728 -6.90 17.10 9.33
CA LEU A 728 -6.25 15.79 9.42
C LEU A 728 -6.38 15.18 10.83
N SER A 729 -6.41 16.02 11.88
CA SER A 729 -6.62 15.58 13.26
C SER A 729 -7.40 16.62 14.06
N ASP A 730 -8.20 16.14 15.00
CA ASP A 730 -8.85 16.95 16.04
C ASP A 730 -7.86 17.40 17.13
N LYS A 731 -6.71 16.73 17.23
CA LYS A 731 -5.65 17.03 18.21
C LYS A 731 -4.53 17.86 17.58
N LYS A 732 -3.80 18.60 18.42
CA LYS A 732 -2.55 19.28 18.02
C LYS A 732 -1.40 18.28 17.95
N VAL A 733 -1.37 17.50 16.88
CA VAL A 733 -0.29 16.54 16.57
C VAL A 733 0.49 17.00 15.35
N GLY A 734 1.77 16.64 15.27
CA GLY A 734 2.52 16.77 14.03
C GLY A 734 2.02 15.80 12.97
N THR A 735 2.00 16.21 11.70
CA THR A 735 1.54 15.37 10.58
C THR A 735 2.54 15.35 9.44
N TYR A 736 2.57 14.25 8.68
CA TYR A 736 3.32 14.14 7.42
C TYR A 736 2.56 13.24 6.44
N VAL A 737 2.90 13.37 5.15
CA VAL A 737 2.27 12.62 4.05
C VAL A 737 3.32 11.75 3.35
N GLU A 738 2.97 10.50 3.11
CA GLU A 738 3.71 9.57 2.24
C GLU A 738 2.95 9.39 0.93
N VAL A 739 3.68 9.40 -0.19
CA VAL A 739 3.11 9.15 -1.52
C VAL A 739 3.86 7.97 -2.14
N ASP A 740 3.20 6.82 -2.20
CA ASP A 740 3.74 5.59 -2.78
C ASP A 740 3.12 5.33 -4.16
N MET A 741 3.84 4.61 -5.02
CA MET A 741 3.30 4.04 -6.25
C MET A 741 3.44 2.52 -6.22
N TYR A 742 2.38 1.81 -6.60
CA TYR A 742 2.35 0.35 -6.69
C TYR A 742 1.93 -0.06 -8.11
N GLY A 743 2.69 -0.94 -8.75
CA GLY A 743 2.43 -1.42 -10.11
C GLY A 743 3.35 -2.58 -10.46
N LEU A 744 3.99 -2.52 -11.62
CA LEU A 744 5.10 -3.43 -11.92
C LEU A 744 6.26 -3.23 -10.92
N PRO A 745 7.15 -4.22 -10.75
CA PRO A 745 8.31 -4.08 -9.87
C PRO A 745 9.15 -2.84 -10.18
N THR A 746 9.26 -2.47 -11.46
CA THR A 746 9.99 -1.28 -11.94
C THR A 746 9.27 0.04 -11.65
N ASP A 747 7.94 0.00 -11.54
CA ASP A 747 7.08 1.16 -11.30
C ASP A 747 6.80 1.36 -9.81
N THR A 748 7.09 0.35 -8.99
CA THR A 748 6.77 0.35 -7.56
C THR A 748 7.83 1.12 -6.78
N ILE A 749 7.44 2.26 -6.22
CA ILE A 749 8.27 3.10 -5.36
C ILE A 749 7.58 3.23 -4.00
N ARG A 750 8.27 2.83 -2.93
CA ARG A 750 7.70 2.75 -1.57
C ARG A 750 8.59 3.44 -0.55
N LYS A 751 7.99 4.20 0.37
CA LYS A 751 8.66 4.86 1.51
C LYS A 751 9.81 5.80 1.13
N GLU A 752 9.96 6.14 -0.15
CA GLU A 752 10.98 7.06 -0.64
C GLU A 752 10.47 8.50 -0.58
N PHE A 753 9.21 8.71 -0.98
CA PHE A 753 8.60 10.03 -1.04
C PHE A 753 7.76 10.31 0.20
N ARG A 754 8.33 11.12 1.10
CA ARG A 754 7.70 11.56 2.34
C ARG A 754 7.91 13.06 2.50
N THR A 755 6.85 13.78 2.87
CA THR A 755 6.95 15.22 3.17
C THR A 755 7.67 15.46 4.48
N ARG A 756 8.16 16.68 4.67
CA ARG A 756 8.54 17.15 6.01
C ARG A 756 7.35 17.07 6.97
N MET A 757 7.67 16.80 8.24
CA MET A 757 6.68 16.80 9.31
C MET A 757 6.37 18.24 9.72
N VAL A 758 5.09 18.61 9.75
CA VAL A 758 4.63 19.90 10.27
C VAL A 758 4.20 19.70 11.72
N PRO A 759 4.94 20.22 12.72
CA PRO A 759 4.66 19.95 14.12
C PRO A 759 3.43 20.72 14.63
N SER A 760 2.68 20.09 15.54
CA SER A 760 1.58 20.72 16.29
C SER A 760 0.49 21.42 15.45
N ASN A 761 0.32 21.02 14.18
CA ASN A 761 -0.73 21.52 13.29
C ASN A 761 -1.41 20.36 12.55
N GLY A 762 -2.53 19.90 13.11
CA GLY A 762 -3.42 18.89 12.49
C GLY A 762 -4.61 19.49 11.74
N LEU A 763 -4.84 20.80 11.85
CA LEU A 763 -6.03 21.46 11.31
C LEU A 763 -5.81 21.92 9.87
N ASN A 764 -4.69 22.59 9.59
CA ASN A 764 -4.37 23.12 8.27
C ASN A 764 -2.85 23.15 7.99
N PRO A 765 -2.15 22.00 8.08
CA PRO A 765 -0.72 21.96 7.79
C PRO A 765 -0.44 22.32 6.33
N CYS A 766 0.51 23.23 6.11
CA CYS A 766 1.09 23.50 4.80
C CYS A 766 2.46 22.82 4.72
N TYR A 767 2.61 21.89 3.78
CA TYR A 767 3.86 21.16 3.55
C TYR A 767 4.72 21.87 2.50
N ASN A 768 4.08 22.33 1.42
CA ASN A 768 4.67 22.95 0.23
C ASN A 768 6.01 22.30 -0.19
N GLU A 769 5.99 20.96 -0.28
CA GLU A 769 7.20 20.19 -0.58
C GLU A 769 7.50 20.25 -2.09
N SER A 770 8.76 20.00 -2.47
CA SER A 770 9.10 19.82 -3.89
C SER A 770 8.34 18.65 -4.50
N PRO A 771 7.96 18.70 -5.80
CA PRO A 771 7.25 17.60 -6.46
C PRO A 771 8.03 16.29 -6.37
N PHE A 772 7.33 15.21 -5.99
CA PHE A 772 7.83 13.85 -6.05
C PHE A 772 7.75 13.35 -7.50
N PHE A 773 8.86 12.85 -8.04
CA PHE A 773 8.96 12.49 -9.46
C PHE A 773 8.97 10.97 -9.67
N PHE A 774 7.89 10.45 -10.23
CA PHE A 774 7.81 9.10 -10.80
C PHE A 774 8.17 9.19 -12.29
N ARG A 775 9.48 9.20 -12.58
CA ARG A 775 10.03 9.56 -13.89
C ARG A 775 9.62 8.63 -15.02
N LYS A 776 9.57 7.33 -14.74
CA LYS A 776 9.27 6.28 -15.73
C LYS A 776 8.30 5.30 -15.10
N VAL A 777 7.04 5.40 -15.51
CA VAL A 777 5.99 4.42 -15.22
C VAL A 777 5.79 3.61 -16.50
N VAL A 778 6.33 2.39 -16.52
CA VAL A 778 6.29 1.49 -17.67
C VAL A 778 4.86 1.13 -18.01
N LEU A 779 4.03 0.88 -16.99
CA LEU A 779 2.66 0.41 -17.18
C LEU A 779 1.65 1.20 -16.34
N PRO A 780 1.16 2.35 -16.85
CA PRO A 780 0.21 3.20 -16.14
C PRO A 780 -1.11 2.50 -15.80
N ASP A 781 -1.65 1.67 -16.70
CA ASP A 781 -2.96 1.02 -16.53
C ASP A 781 -3.04 0.11 -15.28
N LEU A 782 -1.89 -0.44 -14.86
CA LEU A 782 -1.82 -1.33 -13.72
C LEU A 782 -1.40 -0.61 -12.44
N ALA A 783 -0.81 0.57 -12.57
CA ALA A 783 -0.24 1.36 -11.48
C ALA A 783 -1.31 2.11 -10.68
N VAL A 784 -1.08 2.22 -9.37
CA VAL A 784 -1.91 2.98 -8.43
C VAL A 784 -1.03 3.87 -7.56
N LEU A 785 -1.49 5.10 -7.32
CA LEU A 785 -0.92 6.02 -6.34
C LEU A 785 -1.62 5.85 -5.01
N ARG A 786 -0.84 5.84 -3.94
CA ARG A 786 -1.33 5.79 -2.56
C ARG A 786 -0.84 7.02 -1.80
N PHE A 787 -1.77 7.78 -1.25
CA PHE A 787 -1.52 8.85 -0.29
C PHE A 787 -1.78 8.31 1.11
N GLY A 788 -0.77 8.31 1.97
CA GLY A 788 -0.90 7.93 3.38
C GLY A 788 -0.57 9.12 4.27
N VAL A 789 -1.49 9.51 5.15
CA VAL A 789 -1.26 10.57 6.14
C VAL A 789 -1.00 9.94 7.49
N PHE A 790 0.07 10.38 8.14
CA PHE A 790 0.51 9.84 9.42
C PHE A 790 0.76 10.95 10.43
N ASP A 791 0.60 10.62 11.70
CA ASP A 791 1.00 11.49 12.80
C ASP A 791 2.48 11.31 13.20
N GLU A 792 2.95 12.15 14.12
CA GLU A 792 4.31 12.10 14.67
C GLU A 792 4.70 10.77 15.33
N THR A 793 3.72 9.96 15.77
CA THR A 793 3.94 8.63 16.34
C THR A 793 4.02 7.52 15.28
N GLY A 794 3.72 7.85 14.02
CA GLY A 794 3.63 6.89 12.92
C GLY A 794 2.26 6.21 12.81
N LYS A 795 1.25 6.68 13.54
CA LYS A 795 -0.12 6.19 13.40
C LYS A 795 -0.75 6.79 12.14
N MET A 796 -1.45 5.97 11.37
CA MET A 796 -2.18 6.42 10.20
C MET A 796 -3.41 7.24 10.61
N LEU A 797 -3.56 8.42 10.02
CA LEU A 797 -4.73 9.29 10.19
C LEU A 797 -5.76 9.08 9.09
N GLY A 798 -5.30 8.77 7.88
CA GLY A 798 -6.14 8.44 6.73
C GLY A 798 -5.29 8.10 5.51
N GLN A 799 -5.92 7.45 4.53
CA GLN A 799 -5.28 7.08 3.28
C GLN A 799 -6.21 7.31 2.09
N ARG A 800 -5.65 7.44 0.88
CA ARG A 800 -6.42 7.40 -0.36
C ARG A 800 -5.62 6.69 -1.44
N ILE A 801 -6.28 5.84 -2.21
CA ILE A 801 -5.70 5.14 -3.36
C ILE A 801 -6.39 5.63 -4.63
N LEU A 802 -5.58 6.04 -5.60
CA LEU A 802 -6.03 6.56 -6.89
C LEU A 802 -5.33 5.76 -8.00
N PRO A 803 -6.06 5.06 -8.88
CA PRO A 803 -5.48 4.40 -10.04
C PRO A 803 -4.93 5.47 -11.00
N LEU A 804 -3.83 5.16 -11.69
CA LEU A 804 -3.32 6.03 -12.74
C LEU A 804 -4.25 6.06 -13.96
N ASP A 805 -4.98 4.96 -14.19
CA ASP A 805 -6.09 4.91 -15.13
C ASP A 805 -7.23 5.81 -14.63
N GLY A 806 -7.59 6.80 -15.45
CA GLY A 806 -8.60 7.79 -15.13
C GLY A 806 -8.16 8.93 -14.19
N LEU A 807 -6.90 8.96 -13.74
CA LEU A 807 -6.37 10.06 -12.94
C LEU A 807 -6.29 11.37 -13.75
N GLN A 808 -6.73 12.47 -13.16
CA GLN A 808 -6.69 13.78 -13.80
C GLN A 808 -5.47 14.61 -13.33
N THR A 809 -4.97 15.45 -14.23
CA THR A 809 -3.84 16.37 -13.97
C THR A 809 -4.31 17.67 -13.28
N GLY A 810 -3.39 18.37 -12.63
CA GLY A 810 -3.54 19.68 -12.03
C GLY A 810 -3.76 19.68 -10.51
N TYR A 811 -4.25 20.82 -10.02
CA TYR A 811 -4.55 21.05 -8.61
C TYR A 811 -5.85 20.38 -8.20
N ARG A 812 -5.74 19.38 -7.32
CA ARG A 812 -6.85 18.53 -6.89
C ARG A 812 -6.93 18.44 -5.37
N HIS A 813 -8.15 18.41 -4.87
CA HIS A 813 -8.44 18.02 -3.50
C HIS A 813 -8.66 16.51 -3.43
N ILE A 814 -8.04 15.86 -2.44
CA ILE A 814 -8.10 14.43 -2.23
C ILE A 814 -8.73 14.19 -0.85
N ALA A 815 -9.99 13.77 -0.83
CA ALA A 815 -10.66 13.35 0.40
C ALA A 815 -10.08 12.02 0.90
N LEU A 816 -9.72 11.97 2.18
CA LEU A 816 -9.11 10.79 2.78
C LEU A 816 -10.15 9.76 3.20
N ARG A 817 -9.70 8.52 3.32
CA ARG A 817 -10.45 7.35 3.76
C ARG A 817 -9.82 6.76 5.02
N THR A 818 -10.59 5.95 5.74
CA THR A 818 -10.05 5.12 6.83
C THR A 818 -9.15 4.01 6.27
N GLU A 819 -8.50 3.25 7.17
CA GLU A 819 -7.68 2.08 6.81
C GLU A 819 -8.50 1.01 6.05
N ALA A 820 -9.78 0.85 6.38
CA ALA A 820 -10.70 -0.06 5.68
C ALA A 820 -11.41 0.58 4.46
N ASN A 821 -10.90 1.74 3.99
CA ASN A 821 -11.40 2.49 2.82
C ASN A 821 -12.78 3.17 2.98
N PHE A 822 -13.30 3.34 4.21
CA PHE A 822 -14.54 4.07 4.44
C PHE A 822 -14.36 5.59 4.30
N PRO A 823 -15.34 6.32 3.73
CA PRO A 823 -15.26 7.77 3.51
C PRO A 823 -15.18 8.57 4.81
N MET A 824 -14.28 9.56 4.84
CA MET A 824 -14.17 10.54 5.92
C MET A 824 -14.67 11.91 5.43
N SER A 825 -15.38 12.65 6.29
CA SER A 825 -16.06 13.88 5.88
C SER A 825 -15.20 15.14 5.89
N LEU A 826 -14.12 15.20 6.69
CA LEU A 826 -13.32 16.43 6.85
C LEU A 826 -11.85 16.29 6.40
N PRO A 827 -11.14 15.19 6.72
CA PRO A 827 -9.72 15.08 6.38
C PRO A 827 -9.49 15.06 4.88
N MET A 828 -8.69 16.01 4.39
CA MET A 828 -8.41 16.19 2.97
C MET A 828 -6.97 16.65 2.73
N LEU A 829 -6.46 16.36 1.54
CA LEU A 829 -5.19 16.89 1.02
C LEU A 829 -5.44 17.77 -0.20
N PHE A 830 -4.57 18.76 -0.40
CA PHE A 830 -4.50 19.56 -1.62
C PHE A 830 -3.15 19.30 -2.30
N CYS A 831 -3.19 18.82 -3.54
CA CYS A 831 -2.00 18.40 -4.28
C CYS A 831 -2.04 18.89 -5.73
N ASP A 832 -0.87 19.13 -6.32
CA ASP A 832 -0.71 19.27 -7.78
C ASP A 832 -0.21 17.93 -8.35
N ILE A 833 -0.97 17.35 -9.27
CA ILE A 833 -0.63 16.08 -9.93
C ILE A 833 -0.37 16.36 -11.40
N GLN A 834 0.84 16.12 -11.91
CA GLN A 834 1.13 16.28 -13.34
C GLN A 834 1.40 14.95 -14.00
N LEU A 835 0.64 14.65 -15.05
CA LEU A 835 0.81 13.45 -15.86
C LEU A 835 1.30 13.87 -17.25
N LYS A 836 2.37 13.22 -17.72
CA LYS A 836 2.97 13.46 -19.03
C LYS A 836 3.28 12.13 -19.70
N ILE A 837 3.40 12.14 -21.03
CA ILE A 837 3.93 11.00 -21.78
C ILE A 837 5.42 10.90 -21.46
N TYR A 838 5.89 9.70 -21.12
CA TYR A 838 7.32 9.48 -20.92
C TYR A 838 8.04 9.56 -22.27
N VAL A 839 9.00 10.47 -22.40
CA VAL A 839 9.86 10.59 -23.57
C VAL A 839 11.28 10.18 -23.15
N PRO A 840 11.88 9.14 -23.77
CA PRO A 840 13.26 8.77 -23.49
C PRO A 840 14.23 9.90 -23.83
N THR A 841 15.26 10.08 -23.00
CA THR A 841 16.29 11.10 -23.19
C THR A 841 16.96 10.96 -24.57
N GLY A 842 17.07 12.06 -25.32
CA GLY A 842 17.61 12.08 -26.68
C GLY A 842 16.56 12.01 -27.79
N TYR A 843 15.30 11.70 -27.48
CA TYR A 843 14.19 11.70 -28.44
C TYR A 843 13.23 12.89 -28.29
N GLU A 844 13.57 13.86 -27.41
CA GLU A 844 12.76 15.05 -27.15
C GLU A 844 12.53 15.89 -28.42
N ASP A 845 13.59 16.08 -29.22
CA ASP A 845 13.51 16.84 -30.48
C ASP A 845 12.61 16.16 -31.52
N ILE A 846 12.66 14.82 -31.58
CA ILE A 846 11.82 14.04 -32.49
C ILE A 846 10.36 14.12 -32.05
N MET A 847 10.09 14.02 -30.74
CA MET A 847 8.73 14.17 -30.23
C MET A 847 8.19 15.59 -30.42
N TYR A 848 9.03 16.62 -30.25
CA TYR A 848 8.66 18.00 -30.56
C TYR A 848 8.33 18.18 -32.05
N ALA A 849 9.14 17.59 -32.94
CA ALA A 849 8.87 17.61 -34.38
C ALA A 849 7.58 16.86 -34.76
N LEU A 850 7.27 15.74 -34.12
CA LEU A 850 6.06 14.97 -34.36
C LEU A 850 4.79 15.65 -33.81
N SER A 851 4.89 16.27 -32.64
CA SER A 851 3.75 16.98 -32.02
C SER A 851 3.41 18.28 -32.74
N ASN A 852 4.40 19.00 -33.29
CA ASN A 852 4.21 20.27 -33.99
C ASN A 852 5.06 20.37 -35.27
N PRO A 853 4.75 19.59 -36.33
CA PRO A 853 5.59 19.50 -37.53
C PRO A 853 5.72 20.81 -38.29
N LEU A 854 4.65 21.61 -38.34
CA LEU A 854 4.65 22.91 -39.01
C LEU A 854 5.56 23.93 -38.33
N LYS A 855 5.55 23.97 -37.00
CA LYS A 855 6.38 24.89 -36.21
C LYS A 855 7.85 24.49 -36.30
N TYR A 856 8.14 23.20 -36.15
CA TYR A 856 9.49 22.67 -36.32
C TYR A 856 10.06 22.97 -37.71
N ARG A 857 9.26 22.77 -38.77
CA ARG A 857 9.66 23.10 -40.14
C ARG A 857 9.91 24.60 -40.32
N SER A 858 9.01 25.45 -39.81
CA SER A 858 9.16 26.90 -39.87
C SER A 858 10.40 27.40 -39.13
N GLU A 859 10.70 26.84 -37.96
CA GLU A 859 11.89 27.16 -37.17
C GLU A 859 13.17 26.71 -37.91
N ARG A 860 13.19 25.52 -38.52
CA ARG A 860 14.31 25.09 -39.37
C ARG A 860 14.46 25.94 -40.63
N GLU A 861 13.37 26.35 -41.27
CA GLU A 861 13.42 27.25 -42.42
C GLU A 861 13.94 28.63 -42.03
N LYS A 862 13.54 29.17 -40.87
CA LYS A 862 14.09 30.42 -40.33
C LYS A 862 15.56 30.29 -39.99
N HIS A 863 15.96 29.17 -39.39
CA HIS A 863 17.35 28.88 -39.06
C HIS A 863 18.21 28.73 -40.34
N SER A 864 17.73 28.00 -41.35
CA SER A 864 18.37 27.86 -42.67
C SER A 864 18.46 29.21 -43.38
N LYS A 865 17.41 30.04 -43.35
CA LYS A 865 17.45 31.42 -43.87
C LYS A 865 18.45 32.32 -43.10
N MET A 866 18.58 32.15 -41.78
CA MET A 866 19.58 32.86 -40.98
C MET A 866 21.01 32.40 -41.32
N ILE A 867 21.22 31.09 -41.57
CA ILE A 867 22.51 30.54 -42.01
C ILE A 867 22.88 31.08 -43.39
N GLN A 868 21.93 31.09 -44.34
CA GLN A 868 22.10 31.71 -45.65
C GLN A 868 22.41 33.21 -45.55
N GLN A 869 21.76 33.93 -44.63
CA GLN A 869 22.06 35.35 -44.36
C GLN A 869 23.44 35.58 -43.74
N MET A 870 24.03 34.58 -43.08
CA MET A 870 25.40 34.61 -42.57
C MET A 870 26.46 34.22 -43.62
N GLY A 871 26.06 33.99 -44.87
CA GLY A 871 26.97 33.77 -46.01
C GLY A 871 27.56 32.36 -46.09
N VAL A 872 26.90 31.38 -45.47
CA VAL A 872 27.23 29.96 -45.63
C VAL A 872 26.23 29.37 -46.62
N ASP A 873 26.65 29.22 -47.88
CA ASP A 873 25.88 28.53 -48.91
C ASP A 873 26.00 27.01 -48.65
N GLU A 874 24.86 26.32 -48.53
CA GLU A 874 24.79 24.86 -48.30
C GLU A 874 25.21 24.02 -49.54
N ASP A 875 25.72 24.65 -50.60
CA ASP A 875 26.06 24.01 -51.88
C ASP A 875 27.47 23.40 -51.93
N ASP A 876 28.28 23.48 -50.86
CA ASP A 876 29.65 22.94 -50.81
C ASP A 876 29.76 21.52 -50.21
N GLU A 877 28.67 20.75 -50.10
CA GLU A 877 28.71 19.31 -49.75
C GLU A 877 28.03 18.37 -50.78
N GLU A 878 27.93 18.74 -52.05
CA GLU A 878 27.70 17.76 -53.14
C GLU A 878 29.02 17.19 -53.66
N GLY A 879 29.60 16.26 -52.91
CA GLY A 879 30.91 15.70 -53.22
C GLY A 879 31.18 14.25 -52.83
N ASN A 880 30.17 13.41 -52.58
CA ASN A 880 30.29 11.96 -52.82
C ASN A 880 28.96 11.21 -52.63
N LYS A 881 28.35 10.79 -53.73
CA LYS A 881 27.32 9.74 -53.76
C LYS A 881 27.77 8.68 -54.75
N ASN A 882 28.26 7.55 -54.28
CA ASN A 882 27.46 6.33 -54.19
C ASN A 882 28.31 5.07 -53.96
N ASP A 883 27.70 4.20 -53.16
CA ASP A 883 27.71 2.74 -53.24
C ASP A 883 28.64 1.95 -52.32
N TYR A 884 28.11 0.77 -52.00
CA TYR A 884 28.62 -0.33 -51.19
C TYR A 884 28.25 -0.33 -49.70
N THR A 885 27.09 -0.96 -49.48
CA THR A 885 26.99 -2.20 -48.71
C THR A 885 28.28 -2.77 -48.13
N ASP A 886 28.09 -3.31 -46.92
CA ASP A 886 28.80 -4.44 -46.33
C ASP A 886 30.13 -4.21 -45.61
N GLU A 887 30.20 -4.93 -44.49
CA GLU A 887 31.36 -5.38 -43.72
C GLU A 887 32.63 -4.51 -43.70
N MET A 888 33.10 -4.15 -42.50
CA MET A 888 34.54 -4.09 -42.31
C MET A 888 35.04 -4.34 -40.89
N SER A 889 35.75 -5.45 -40.79
CA SER A 889 36.78 -5.80 -39.82
C SER A 889 38.02 -4.90 -39.92
N VAL A 890 38.55 -4.57 -38.73
CA VAL A 890 39.98 -4.59 -38.31
C VAL A 890 41.06 -4.03 -39.25
N SER A 891 41.82 -3.03 -38.78
CA SER A 891 43.27 -3.14 -38.52
C SER A 891 43.89 -1.77 -38.22
N GLY A 892 44.88 -1.74 -37.31
CA GLY A 892 45.66 -0.56 -36.97
C GLY A 892 47.04 -0.55 -37.63
N ASN A 893 47.69 0.62 -37.65
CA ASN A 893 49.13 0.75 -37.44
C ASN A 893 49.57 2.23 -37.27
N THR A 894 50.02 2.54 -36.05
CA THR A 894 51.28 3.21 -35.65
C THR A 894 52.20 3.87 -36.69
N MET A 895 52.64 5.13 -36.50
CA MET A 895 53.88 5.59 -35.80
C MET A 895 54.44 6.99 -36.23
N LYS A 896 54.91 7.78 -35.22
CA LYS A 896 56.12 8.69 -35.16
C LYS A 896 56.16 9.98 -36.03
N LYS A 897 56.81 11.12 -35.68
CA LYS A 897 57.67 11.60 -34.56
C LYS A 897 57.89 13.14 -34.65
N GLU A 898 57.84 13.82 -33.48
CA GLU A 898 58.76 14.84 -32.90
C GLU A 898 59.40 16.03 -33.67
N SER A 899 59.23 17.24 -33.10
CA SER A 899 60.25 18.25 -32.60
C SER A 899 59.79 19.72 -32.81
N LYS A 900 59.46 20.50 -31.74
CA LYS A 900 60.25 21.56 -31.03
C LYS A 900 60.82 22.67 -31.94
N SER A 901 60.80 23.98 -31.66
CA SER A 901 60.38 24.83 -30.52
C SER A 901 60.59 26.32 -30.92
N GLY A 902 59.78 27.27 -30.41
CA GLY A 902 60.09 28.72 -30.48
C GLY A 902 58.92 29.65 -30.10
N SER A 903 58.98 30.19 -28.89
CA SER A 903 58.10 31.13 -28.14
C SER A 903 57.94 32.54 -28.77
N LYS A 904 57.01 33.44 -28.40
CA LYS A 904 55.83 33.56 -27.50
C LYS A 904 55.16 34.89 -27.94
N ASP A 905 53.83 35.00 -27.91
CA ASP A 905 53.13 36.04 -27.15
C ASP A 905 51.62 35.79 -27.01
N GLU A 906 51.12 36.44 -25.97
CA GLU A 906 49.87 36.45 -25.21
C GLU A 906 48.49 36.21 -25.88
N SER A 907 47.69 35.44 -25.13
CA SER A 907 46.34 35.73 -24.59
C SER A 907 45.23 34.75 -25.01
N GLY A 908 44.70 33.99 -24.03
CA GLY A 908 43.55 33.10 -24.20
C GLY A 908 43.33 32.12 -23.04
N VAL A 909 42.20 32.27 -22.34
CA VAL A 909 41.56 31.39 -21.34
C VAL A 909 40.49 30.57 -22.10
N PRO A 910 40.16 29.26 -21.87
CA PRO A 910 39.74 28.64 -20.60
C PRO A 910 40.05 27.11 -20.41
N SER A 911 39.53 26.60 -19.26
CA SER A 911 39.01 25.24 -18.96
C SER A 911 39.92 23.99 -18.96
N SER A 912 40.05 23.42 -17.75
CA SER A 912 40.74 22.16 -17.44
C SER A 912 39.77 20.98 -17.26
N SER A 913 40.18 19.81 -17.78
CA SER A 913 39.68 18.49 -17.40
C SER A 913 40.64 17.75 -16.45
N THR A 914 40.08 17.20 -15.37
CA THR A 914 40.43 15.98 -14.60
C THR A 914 41.71 15.17 -14.91
N ARG A 915 42.50 14.83 -13.88
CA ARG A 915 42.72 13.46 -13.31
C ARG A 915 43.94 13.44 -12.36
N GLU A 916 43.73 13.04 -11.10
CA GLU A 916 44.03 11.73 -10.48
C GLU A 916 45.44 11.55 -9.92
N ILE A 917 45.46 10.90 -8.76
CA ILE A 917 46.53 10.75 -7.78
C ILE A 917 47.24 9.40 -7.97
N GLY A 918 48.56 9.37 -7.74
CA GLY A 918 49.34 8.15 -7.58
C GLY A 918 50.50 8.29 -6.57
N LYS A 919 50.25 7.81 -5.35
CA LYS A 919 51.13 7.09 -4.39
C LYS A 919 52.50 7.66 -3.88
N LEU A 920 52.51 7.75 -2.54
CA LEU A 920 53.43 7.17 -1.52
C LEU A 920 54.61 7.96 -0.90
N VAL A 921 54.45 8.15 0.42
CA VAL A 921 55.43 8.14 1.55
C VAL A 921 56.41 9.30 1.71
N SER A 922 56.22 10.11 2.75
CA SER A 922 57.15 10.17 3.90
C SER A 922 56.62 11.05 5.05
N ARG A 923 56.50 10.40 6.21
CA ARG A 923 56.70 10.81 7.61
C ARG A 923 56.66 12.29 8.05
N ASN A 924 55.94 12.42 9.15
CA ASN A 924 56.23 13.15 10.39
C ASN A 924 55.88 14.65 10.50
N SER A 925 54.81 14.85 11.28
CA SER A 925 54.82 15.57 12.57
C SER A 925 54.98 17.10 12.59
N SER A 926 54.14 17.69 13.45
CA SER A 926 54.32 18.99 14.11
C SER A 926 54.28 20.26 13.24
N ALA A 927 53.06 20.72 12.90
CA ALA A 927 52.80 22.15 12.65
C ALA A 927 51.29 22.50 12.52
N ILE A 928 50.41 22.04 13.43
CA ILE A 928 49.06 22.65 13.57
C ILE A 928 48.70 22.69 15.06
N VAL A 929 49.52 23.42 15.82
CA VAL A 929 49.09 24.08 17.04
C VAL A 929 49.24 25.56 16.70
N THR A 930 48.27 26.40 17.07
CA THR A 930 48.24 27.88 16.89
C THR A 930 47.31 28.46 15.81
N SER A 931 46.23 27.79 15.38
CA SER A 931 45.15 28.50 14.64
C SER A 931 43.70 28.06 14.92
N ALA A 932 43.44 27.28 15.97
CA ALA A 932 42.10 26.79 16.30
C ALA A 932 41.41 27.52 17.48
N VAL A 933 41.91 28.68 17.93
CA VAL A 933 41.38 29.39 19.12
C VAL A 933 40.34 30.46 18.76
N ALA A 934 40.09 30.76 17.48
CA ALA A 934 39.27 31.89 17.06
C ALA A 934 37.86 31.55 16.52
N LEU A 935 37.40 30.29 16.53
CA LEU A 935 36.14 29.89 15.88
C LEU A 935 35.17 29.05 16.76
N MET A 936 35.28 29.12 18.09
CA MET A 936 34.37 28.38 18.99
C MET A 936 33.57 29.34 19.89
N ASP A 937 32.67 30.11 19.29
CA ASP A 937 31.68 30.91 20.04
C ASP A 937 30.23 30.69 19.61
N LYS A 938 29.94 29.68 18.76
CA LYS A 938 28.56 29.28 18.42
C LYS A 938 28.48 27.81 17.99
N THR A 939 28.42 26.88 18.94
CA THR A 939 27.86 25.54 18.72
C THR A 939 27.36 25.01 20.06
N ASP A 940 26.05 24.82 20.17
CA ASP A 940 25.43 23.95 21.17
C ASP A 940 26.12 22.57 21.16
N VAL A 941 26.17 21.94 22.32
CA VAL A 941 26.63 20.55 22.47
C VAL A 941 25.66 19.69 21.67
N ASN A 942 26.13 19.03 20.61
CA ASN A 942 25.32 18.08 19.86
C ASN A 942 25.23 16.79 20.70
N ASP A 943 24.18 16.68 21.53
CA ASP A 943 23.91 15.55 22.42
C ASP A 943 23.44 14.28 21.67
N GLU A 944 23.46 14.29 20.33
CA GLU A 944 23.05 13.12 19.56
C GLU A 944 24.01 11.93 19.77
N PRO A 945 23.47 10.70 19.98
CA PRO A 945 24.27 9.49 20.11
C PRO A 945 24.95 9.15 18.77
N ILE A 946 26.17 8.61 18.82
CA ILE A 946 26.91 8.25 17.60
C ILE A 946 26.25 7.00 16.99
N LYS A 947 25.50 7.18 15.89
CA LYS A 947 24.83 6.10 15.17
C LYS A 947 25.54 5.75 13.86
N LEU A 948 25.41 4.50 13.41
CA LEU A 948 26.00 4.00 12.17
C LEU A 948 25.69 4.87 10.93
N PRO A 949 24.45 5.36 10.70
CA PRO A 949 24.13 6.19 9.53
C PRO A 949 24.85 7.55 9.51
N SER A 950 25.34 8.02 10.65
CA SER A 950 26.13 9.26 10.74
C SER A 950 27.57 9.01 10.30
N LEU A 951 28.14 7.85 10.64
CA LEU A 951 29.48 7.45 10.24
C LEU A 951 29.56 7.15 8.73
N GLU A 952 28.49 6.63 8.13
CA GLU A 952 28.44 6.36 6.68
C GLU A 952 28.47 7.64 5.82
N LYS A 953 28.03 8.77 6.38
CA LYS A 953 28.05 10.08 5.72
C LYS A 953 29.43 10.75 5.76
N GLU A 954 30.38 10.20 6.52
CA GLU A 954 31.73 10.75 6.60
C GLU A 954 32.49 10.66 5.28
N LYS A 955 33.26 11.72 4.99
CA LYS A 955 33.93 11.87 3.69
C LYS A 955 34.92 10.74 3.39
N SER A 956 35.53 10.14 4.41
CA SER A 956 36.44 8.99 4.25
C SER A 956 35.70 7.73 3.82
N PHE A 957 34.55 7.43 4.44
CA PHE A 957 33.72 6.27 4.08
C PHE A 957 33.09 6.43 2.68
N THR A 958 32.57 7.63 2.37
CA THR A 958 32.04 7.91 1.01
C THR A 958 33.12 7.79 -0.08
N LYS A 959 34.37 8.16 0.21
CA LYS A 959 35.50 7.95 -0.72
C LYS A 959 35.83 6.47 -0.92
N LEU A 960 35.73 5.65 0.14
CA LEU A 960 35.91 4.20 0.06
C LEU A 960 34.83 3.57 -0.83
N LEU A 961 33.56 3.95 -0.67
CA LEU A 961 32.47 3.46 -1.54
C LEU A 961 32.71 3.78 -3.02
N LYS A 962 33.18 5.00 -3.33
CA LYS A 962 33.54 5.39 -4.70
C LYS A 962 34.71 4.59 -5.26
N LYS A 963 35.67 4.18 -4.41
CA LYS A 963 36.78 3.29 -4.79
C LYS A 963 36.25 1.88 -5.09
N HIS A 964 35.36 1.34 -4.25
CA HIS A 964 34.74 0.03 -4.44
C HIS A 964 33.93 -0.04 -5.75
N GLN A 965 33.18 1.02 -6.08
CA GLN A 965 32.47 1.12 -7.35
C GLN A 965 33.43 1.06 -8.55
N LYS A 966 34.54 1.82 -8.52
CA LYS A 966 35.54 1.80 -9.60
C LYS A 966 36.18 0.42 -9.78
N GLU A 967 36.42 -0.31 -8.69
CA GLU A 967 36.98 -1.67 -8.73
C GLU A 967 35.98 -2.68 -9.31
N GLN A 968 34.69 -2.59 -8.94
CA GLN A 968 33.63 -3.41 -9.52
C GLN A 968 33.48 -3.15 -11.03
N ASP A 969 33.43 -1.88 -11.45
CA ASP A 969 33.34 -1.52 -12.87
C ASP A 969 34.56 -2.01 -13.66
N SER A 970 35.75 -2.00 -13.06
CA SER A 970 36.97 -2.53 -13.66
C SER A 970 36.92 -4.06 -13.84
N LEU A 971 36.41 -4.78 -12.84
CA LEU A 971 36.25 -6.23 -12.90
C LEU A 971 35.18 -6.62 -13.93
N HIS A 972 34.03 -5.93 -13.95
CA HIS A 972 32.99 -6.12 -14.98
C HIS A 972 33.52 -5.88 -16.39
N ARG A 973 34.32 -4.82 -16.61
CA ARG A 973 34.95 -4.57 -17.92
C ARG A 973 35.92 -5.68 -18.33
N LYS A 974 36.65 -6.29 -17.40
CA LYS A 974 37.52 -7.44 -17.69
C LYS A 974 36.71 -8.68 -18.03
N GLN A 975 35.68 -8.98 -17.23
CA GLN A 975 34.78 -10.12 -17.44
C GLN A 975 34.04 -10.02 -18.78
N PHE A 976 33.56 -8.82 -19.14
CA PHE A 976 32.92 -8.56 -20.43
C PHE A 976 33.87 -8.81 -21.61
N LYS A 977 35.14 -8.36 -21.51
CA LYS A 977 36.15 -8.64 -22.54
C LYS A 977 36.48 -10.13 -22.67
N GLU A 978 36.53 -10.87 -21.56
CA GLU A 978 36.76 -12.32 -21.57
C GLU A 978 35.59 -13.06 -22.24
N LEU A 979 34.35 -12.72 -21.90
CA LEU A 979 33.14 -13.29 -22.54
C LEU A 979 33.08 -12.96 -24.03
N GLN A 980 33.38 -11.73 -24.43
CA GLN A 980 33.37 -11.32 -25.84
C GLN A 980 34.46 -12.04 -26.65
N SER A 981 35.64 -12.27 -26.06
CA SER A 981 36.71 -13.04 -26.70
C SER A 981 36.31 -14.50 -26.91
N VAL A 982 35.69 -15.12 -25.91
CA VAL A 982 35.24 -16.51 -25.97
C VAL A 982 34.11 -16.67 -26.96
N GLN A 983 33.13 -15.76 -26.95
CA GLN A 983 32.03 -15.75 -27.92
C GLN A 983 32.56 -15.64 -29.36
N LYS A 984 33.53 -14.75 -29.62
CA LYS A 984 34.17 -14.66 -30.95
C LYS A 984 34.85 -15.98 -31.35
N ALA A 985 35.55 -16.62 -30.42
CA ALA A 985 36.19 -17.91 -30.69
C ALA A 985 35.17 -19.03 -30.96
N GLN A 986 34.05 -19.04 -30.23
CA GLN A 986 32.95 -20.00 -30.39
C GLN A 986 32.25 -19.82 -31.74
N CYS A 987 31.95 -18.58 -32.15
CA CYS A 987 31.38 -18.29 -33.47
C CYS A 987 32.32 -18.70 -34.61
N LEU A 988 33.62 -18.37 -34.52
CA LEU A 988 34.61 -18.76 -35.52
C LEU A 988 34.79 -20.29 -35.63
N ALA A 989 34.64 -21.03 -34.52
CA ALA A 989 34.70 -22.48 -34.52
C ALA A 989 33.49 -23.10 -35.25
N VAL A 990 32.29 -22.55 -35.03
CA VAL A 990 31.06 -22.97 -35.74
C VAL A 990 31.17 -22.64 -37.23
N GLU A 991 31.61 -21.43 -37.58
CA GLU A 991 31.82 -20.99 -38.98
C GLU A 991 32.81 -21.87 -39.75
N LYS A 992 33.89 -22.33 -39.11
CA LYS A 992 34.86 -23.23 -39.75
C LYS A 992 34.26 -24.60 -40.10
N ILE A 993 33.35 -25.11 -39.28
CA ILE A 993 32.73 -26.43 -39.48
C ILE A 993 31.57 -26.35 -40.48
N THR A 994 30.87 -25.21 -40.55
CA THR A 994 29.80 -24.99 -41.52
C THR A 994 30.31 -24.56 -42.90
N LYS A 995 31.57 -24.12 -43.03
CA LYS A 995 32.18 -23.72 -44.31
C LYS A 995 32.24 -24.91 -45.28
N GLY A 996 31.40 -24.85 -46.33
CA GLY A 996 31.30 -25.89 -47.37
C GLY A 996 30.12 -26.87 -47.21
N LYS A 997 29.33 -26.76 -46.14
CA LYS A 997 28.05 -27.48 -45.97
C LYS A 997 26.88 -26.52 -46.20
N THR A 998 25.88 -26.92 -46.99
CA THR A 998 24.70 -26.08 -47.27
C THR A 998 23.50 -26.66 -46.51
N PHE A 999 23.04 -25.97 -45.47
CA PHE A 999 21.84 -26.36 -44.69
C PHE A 999 20.66 -25.50 -45.14
N LYS A 1000 19.50 -26.11 -45.40
CA LYS A 1000 18.33 -25.39 -45.94
C LYS A 1000 17.38 -24.88 -44.85
N THR A 1001 17.44 -25.44 -43.64
CA THR A 1001 16.66 -24.99 -42.48
C THR A 1001 17.49 -24.98 -41.19
N LYS A 1002 17.01 -24.25 -40.18
CA LYS A 1002 17.64 -24.22 -38.84
C LYS A 1002 17.59 -25.58 -38.13
N GLU A 1003 16.58 -26.42 -38.42
CA GLU A 1003 16.49 -27.76 -37.83
C GLU A 1003 17.58 -28.71 -38.35
N GLU A 1004 17.91 -28.66 -39.65
CA GLU A 1004 18.99 -29.47 -40.25
C GLU A 1004 20.37 -29.14 -39.68
N LEU A 1005 20.60 -27.87 -39.33
CA LEU A 1005 21.84 -27.40 -38.71
C LEU A 1005 21.98 -27.90 -37.26
N SER A 1006 20.89 -27.90 -36.49
CA SER A 1006 20.86 -28.37 -35.09
C SER A 1006 20.91 -29.90 -34.94
N ALA A 1007 20.61 -30.64 -36.01
CA ALA A 1007 20.61 -32.10 -36.02
C ALA A 1007 21.95 -32.73 -36.41
N ASP A 1008 22.95 -31.94 -36.85
CA ASP A 1008 24.31 -32.44 -37.16
C ASP A 1008 25.03 -32.82 -35.84
N PRO A 1009 25.39 -34.09 -35.62
CA PRO A 1009 26.00 -34.55 -34.36
C PRO A 1009 27.30 -33.82 -34.01
N VAL A 1010 28.07 -33.41 -35.02
CA VAL A 1010 29.36 -32.72 -34.82
C VAL A 1010 29.15 -31.29 -34.33
N ILE A 1011 28.09 -30.62 -34.80
CA ILE A 1011 27.71 -29.28 -34.35
C ILE A 1011 27.09 -29.34 -32.96
N HIS A 1012 26.25 -30.34 -32.69
CA HIS A 1012 25.66 -30.56 -31.36
C HIS A 1012 26.73 -30.79 -30.29
N ASP A 1013 27.70 -31.69 -30.53
CA ASP A 1013 28.78 -31.96 -29.58
C ASP A 1013 29.68 -30.74 -29.34
N LEU A 1014 29.94 -29.94 -30.38
CA LEU A 1014 30.66 -28.68 -30.23
C LEU A 1014 29.87 -27.69 -29.37
N ILE A 1015 28.55 -27.56 -29.57
CA ILE A 1015 27.70 -26.67 -28.77
C ILE A 1015 27.68 -27.11 -27.31
N VAL A 1016 27.61 -28.41 -27.03
CA VAL A 1016 27.68 -28.94 -25.65
C VAL A 1016 29.00 -28.56 -24.98
N GLU A 1017 30.13 -28.68 -25.67
CA GLU A 1017 31.44 -28.28 -25.16
C GLU A 1017 31.54 -26.76 -24.97
N GLN A 1018 30.96 -25.97 -25.89
CA GLN A 1018 30.88 -24.51 -25.77
C GLN A 1018 30.03 -24.06 -24.57
N ILE A 1019 28.92 -24.75 -24.29
CA ILE A 1019 28.06 -24.52 -23.13
C ILE A 1019 28.82 -24.84 -21.84
N LYS A 1020 29.58 -25.94 -21.81
CA LYS A 1020 30.41 -26.30 -20.66
C LYS A 1020 31.46 -25.23 -20.35
N GLN A 1021 32.21 -24.80 -21.37
CA GLN A 1021 33.20 -23.72 -21.23
C GLN A 1021 32.55 -22.40 -20.77
N TRP A 1022 31.37 -22.06 -21.29
CA TRP A 1022 30.63 -20.87 -20.86
C TRP A 1022 30.19 -20.95 -19.40
N THR A 1023 29.80 -22.13 -18.95
CA THR A 1023 29.38 -22.39 -17.56
C THR A 1023 30.55 -22.25 -16.59
N GLU A 1024 31.72 -22.80 -16.91
CA GLU A 1024 32.95 -22.67 -16.12
C GLU A 1024 33.41 -21.21 -15.99
N ILE A 1025 33.34 -20.43 -17.08
CA ILE A 1025 33.70 -19.00 -17.06
C ILE A 1025 32.73 -18.19 -16.21
N LYS A 1026 31.42 -18.45 -16.32
CA LYS A 1026 30.42 -17.79 -15.47
C LYS A 1026 30.64 -18.10 -14.00
N GLU A 1027 30.99 -19.33 -13.66
CA GLU A 1027 31.29 -19.71 -12.28
C GLU A 1027 32.56 -19.01 -11.76
N LYS A 1028 33.62 -18.96 -12.57
CA LYS A 1028 34.84 -18.19 -12.25
C LYS A 1028 34.55 -16.69 -12.05
N HIS A 1029 33.71 -16.10 -12.89
CA HIS A 1029 33.29 -14.69 -12.77
C HIS A 1029 32.50 -14.45 -11.49
N ARG A 1030 31.59 -15.37 -11.15
CA ARG A 1030 30.83 -15.36 -9.91
C ARG A 1030 31.74 -15.42 -8.68
N SER A 1031 32.69 -16.35 -8.65
CA SER A 1031 33.64 -16.50 -7.54
C SER A 1031 34.56 -15.28 -7.39
N SER A 1032 35.02 -14.70 -8.51
CA SER A 1032 35.85 -13.48 -8.49
C SER A 1032 35.08 -12.25 -7.97
N MET A 1033 33.80 -12.12 -8.33
CA MET A 1033 32.93 -11.06 -7.82
C MET A 1033 32.64 -11.24 -6.33
N TRP A 1034 32.44 -12.48 -5.89
CA TRP A 1034 32.22 -12.80 -4.48
C TRP A 1034 33.43 -12.42 -3.63
N GLU A 1035 34.64 -12.82 -4.03
CA GLU A 1035 35.88 -12.51 -3.31
C GLU A 1035 36.14 -10.99 -3.24
N LEU A 1036 35.88 -10.25 -4.33
CA LEU A 1036 35.98 -8.79 -4.32
C LEU A 1036 35.00 -8.16 -3.33
N LYS A 1037 33.74 -8.61 -3.32
CA LYS A 1037 32.73 -8.10 -2.36
C LYS A 1037 33.10 -8.40 -0.91
N LYS A 1038 33.61 -9.60 -0.64
CA LYS A 1038 34.11 -9.99 0.68
C LYS A 1038 35.22 -9.06 1.17
N GLN A 1039 36.20 -8.76 0.32
CA GLN A 1039 37.28 -7.82 0.63
C GLN A 1039 36.79 -6.38 0.84
N GLN A 1040 35.77 -5.97 0.09
CA GLN A 1040 35.15 -4.65 0.22
C GLN A 1040 34.39 -4.50 1.54
N LEU A 1041 33.70 -5.54 2.01
CA LEU A 1041 33.03 -5.54 3.31
C LEU A 1041 34.03 -5.42 4.47
N ILE A 1042 35.15 -6.17 4.40
CA ILE A 1042 36.21 -6.08 5.41
C ILE A 1042 36.80 -4.66 5.47
N GLN A 1043 37.07 -4.03 4.31
CA GLN A 1043 37.57 -2.65 4.25
C GLN A 1043 36.55 -1.64 4.79
N GLN A 1044 35.25 -1.84 4.55
CA GLN A 1044 34.19 -0.98 5.10
C GLN A 1044 34.14 -1.09 6.63
N GLN A 1045 34.21 -2.31 7.16
CA GLN A 1045 34.23 -2.57 8.59
C GLN A 1045 35.43 -1.90 9.29
N GLU A 1046 36.63 -1.99 8.72
CA GLU A 1046 37.83 -1.34 9.30
C GLU A 1046 37.69 0.20 9.34
N VAL A 1047 37.23 0.82 8.26
CA VAL A 1047 37.07 2.29 8.20
C VAL A 1047 35.98 2.78 9.15
N LEU A 1048 34.88 2.03 9.31
CA LEU A 1048 33.83 2.38 10.26
C LEU A 1048 34.31 2.28 11.72
N LYS A 1049 35.15 1.28 12.05
CA LYS A 1049 35.80 1.16 13.36
C LYS A 1049 36.69 2.36 13.66
N ASP A 1050 37.55 2.75 12.72
CA ASP A 1050 38.44 3.91 12.90
C ASP A 1050 37.66 5.23 13.08
N LEU A 1051 36.58 5.41 12.31
CA LEU A 1051 35.72 6.59 12.41
C LEU A 1051 34.97 6.66 13.74
N LEU A 1052 34.48 5.52 14.23
CA LEU A 1052 33.84 5.41 15.54
C LEU A 1052 34.81 5.83 16.66
N GLU A 1053 36.04 5.31 16.66
CA GLU A 1053 37.05 5.68 17.67
C GLU A 1053 37.44 7.16 17.60
N SER A 1054 37.51 7.72 16.40
CA SER A 1054 37.78 9.16 16.19
C SER A 1054 36.65 10.04 16.76
N ALA A 1055 35.39 9.68 16.48
CA ALA A 1055 34.21 10.40 16.97
C ALA A 1055 34.10 10.36 18.50
N GLN A 1056 34.37 9.20 19.12
CA GLN A 1056 34.38 9.05 20.57
C GLN A 1056 35.47 9.90 21.23
N SER A 1057 36.67 9.92 20.65
CA SER A 1057 37.78 10.76 21.14
C SER A 1057 37.45 12.26 21.06
N ALA A 1058 36.75 12.68 20.00
CA ALA A 1058 36.32 14.07 19.84
C ALA A 1058 35.30 14.49 20.91
N LYS A 1059 34.29 13.66 21.20
CA LYS A 1059 33.27 13.93 22.23
C LYS A 1059 33.88 14.05 23.63
N LEU A 1060 34.84 13.17 23.96
CA LEU A 1060 35.56 13.23 25.24
C LEU A 1060 36.39 14.52 25.39
N LYS A 1061 37.11 14.94 24.34
CA LYS A 1061 37.88 16.20 24.35
C LYS A 1061 37.00 17.42 24.47
N GLN A 1062 35.82 17.42 23.83
CA GLN A 1062 34.86 18.51 23.94
C GLN A 1062 34.33 18.66 25.37
N GLN A 1063 34.03 17.53 26.03
CA GLN A 1063 33.60 17.53 27.43
C GLN A 1063 34.70 18.04 28.37
N GLU A 1064 35.96 17.63 28.17
CA GLU A 1064 37.10 18.14 28.95
C GLU A 1064 37.29 19.65 28.80
N ALA A 1065 37.14 20.18 27.57
CA ALA A 1065 37.18 21.62 27.32
C ALA A 1065 36.02 22.37 28.00
N GLN A 1066 34.83 21.76 28.06
CA GLN A 1066 33.69 22.33 28.78
C GLN A 1066 33.93 22.36 30.30
N HIS A 1067 34.47 21.28 30.87
CA HIS A 1067 34.83 21.23 32.29
C HIS A 1067 35.80 22.35 32.67
N GLU A 1068 36.82 22.59 31.83
CA GLU A 1068 37.78 23.67 32.07
C GLU A 1068 37.12 25.07 32.01
N ARG A 1069 36.14 25.26 31.12
CA ARG A 1069 35.36 26.51 31.05
C ARG A 1069 34.51 26.73 32.29
N GLU A 1070 33.82 25.71 32.79
CA GLU A 1070 32.97 25.79 33.99
C GLU A 1070 33.79 26.13 35.24
N ILE A 1071 34.97 25.52 35.40
CA ILE A 1071 35.92 25.85 36.49
C ILE A 1071 36.39 27.31 36.37
N LYS A 1072 36.76 27.77 35.16
CA LYS A 1072 37.15 29.17 34.94
C LYS A 1072 36.03 30.14 35.27
N GLN A 1073 34.78 29.82 34.93
CA GLN A 1073 33.62 30.65 35.27
C GLN A 1073 33.37 30.72 36.77
N LEU A 1074 33.51 29.61 37.50
CA LEU A 1074 33.38 29.59 38.96
C LEU A 1074 34.43 30.50 39.62
N ASN A 1075 35.69 30.41 39.16
CA ASN A 1075 36.77 31.26 39.63
C ASN A 1075 36.52 32.76 39.35
N GLN A 1076 35.98 33.08 38.16
CA GLN A 1076 35.60 34.46 37.82
C GLN A 1076 34.44 34.99 38.66
N LYS A 1077 33.41 34.16 38.94
CA LYS A 1077 32.30 34.52 39.83
C LYS A 1077 32.80 34.83 41.23
N GLN A 1078 33.73 34.03 41.76
CA GLN A 1078 34.32 34.27 43.08
C GLN A 1078 35.10 35.59 43.14
N ALA A 1079 35.87 35.90 42.09
CA ALA A 1079 36.59 37.18 42.01
C ALA A 1079 35.63 38.38 42.06
N LYS A 1080 34.48 38.30 41.36
CA LYS A 1080 33.44 39.35 41.39
C LYS A 1080 32.82 39.50 42.77
N ILE A 1081 32.40 38.39 43.40
CA ILE A 1081 31.80 38.39 44.74
C ILE A 1081 32.77 38.98 45.77
N SER A 1082 34.08 38.69 45.66
CA SER A 1082 35.10 39.25 46.56
C SER A 1082 35.23 40.78 46.46
N ILE A 1083 35.18 41.31 45.24
CA ILE A 1083 35.22 42.76 44.98
C ILE A 1083 33.94 43.43 45.50
N GLU A 1084 32.79 42.84 45.23
CA GLU A 1084 31.48 43.36 45.63
C GLU A 1084 31.32 43.36 47.16
N THR A 1085 31.71 42.27 47.83
CA THR A 1085 31.72 42.18 49.31
C THR A 1085 32.62 43.27 49.92
N THR A 1086 33.78 43.54 49.30
CA THR A 1086 34.69 44.60 49.77
C THR A 1086 34.08 45.98 49.58
N ARG A 1087 33.37 46.22 48.47
CA ARG A 1087 32.66 47.48 48.23
C ARG A 1087 31.50 47.68 49.20
N GLU A 1088 30.70 46.65 49.46
CA GLU A 1088 29.56 46.69 50.39
C GLU A 1088 29.97 47.06 51.80
N VAL A 1089 30.98 46.38 52.36
CA VAL A 1089 31.44 46.65 53.74
C VAL A 1089 32.05 48.05 53.87
N ASN A 1090 32.74 48.53 52.83
CA ASN A 1090 33.31 49.88 52.83
C ASN A 1090 32.23 50.97 52.76
N ASN A 1091 31.17 50.75 51.97
CA ASN A 1091 30.09 51.71 51.75
C ASN A 1091 29.00 51.71 52.83
N ASP A 1092 29.04 50.75 53.77
CA ASP A 1092 28.11 50.71 54.90
C ASP A 1092 28.36 51.89 55.84
N LYS A 1093 27.33 52.75 55.98
CA LYS A 1093 27.35 53.98 56.80
C LYS A 1093 27.06 53.73 58.28
N THR A 1094 26.63 52.52 58.64
CA THR A 1094 26.30 52.14 60.02
C THR A 1094 27.54 51.79 60.85
N LEU A 1095 28.62 51.40 60.19
CA LEU A 1095 29.91 51.04 60.80
C LEU A 1095 30.80 52.30 60.92
N LYS A 1096 31.06 52.75 62.15
CA LYS A 1096 31.72 54.04 62.42
C LYS A 1096 33.24 53.93 62.63
N SER A 1097 33.76 52.75 62.97
CA SER A 1097 35.19 52.54 63.17
C SER A 1097 35.85 51.70 62.06
N LYS A 1098 37.07 52.08 61.66
CA LYS A 1098 37.88 51.34 60.68
C LYS A 1098 38.18 49.91 61.14
N THR A 1099 38.41 49.72 62.44
CA THR A 1099 38.65 48.39 63.03
C THR A 1099 37.42 47.47 62.98
N GLU A 1100 36.20 48.01 63.09
CA GLU A 1100 34.95 47.23 62.95
C GLU A 1100 34.71 46.81 61.49
N LYS A 1101 34.93 47.71 60.54
CA LYS A 1101 34.83 47.40 59.09
C LYS A 1101 35.83 46.32 58.69
N ASP A 1102 37.08 46.42 59.17
CA ASP A 1102 38.12 45.41 58.88
C ASP A 1102 37.82 44.05 59.53
N SER A 1103 37.21 44.03 60.72
CA SER A 1103 36.79 42.80 61.40
C SER A 1103 35.68 42.06 60.63
N ILE A 1104 34.61 42.78 60.28
CA ILE A 1104 33.46 42.22 59.53
C ILE A 1104 33.88 41.80 58.12
N LEU A 1105 34.77 42.55 57.47
CA LEU A 1105 35.30 42.20 56.16
C LEU A 1105 36.12 40.90 56.21
N ARG A 1106 36.90 40.67 57.27
CA ARG A 1106 37.65 39.41 57.47
C ARG A 1106 36.70 38.23 57.65
N GLU A 1107 35.65 38.39 58.46
CA GLU A 1107 34.66 37.35 58.71
C GLU A 1107 33.86 36.99 57.43
N LYS A 1108 33.40 38.00 56.68
CA LYS A 1108 32.74 37.78 55.38
C LYS A 1108 33.66 37.14 54.35
N LYS A 1109 34.93 37.57 54.27
CA LYS A 1109 35.93 36.95 53.37
C LYS A 1109 36.19 35.48 53.73
N GLN A 1110 36.25 35.15 55.02
CA GLN A 1110 36.43 33.78 55.49
C GLN A 1110 35.22 32.90 55.16
N THR A 1111 34.00 33.44 55.32
CA THR A 1111 32.74 32.76 54.97
C THR A 1111 32.63 32.52 53.46
N ASN A 1112 32.92 33.55 52.65
CA ASN A 1112 32.91 33.44 51.18
C ASN A 1112 33.98 32.47 50.65
N MET A 1113 35.15 32.40 51.30
CA MET A 1113 36.19 31.42 50.95
C MET A 1113 35.74 30.00 51.28
N LYS A 1114 35.09 29.78 52.43
CA LYS A 1114 34.58 28.46 52.81
C LYS A 1114 33.50 27.98 51.84
N LYS A 1115 32.57 28.87 51.46
CA LYS A 1115 31.52 28.57 50.47
C LYS A 1115 32.10 28.26 49.10
N PHE A 1116 33.07 29.03 48.62
CA PHE A 1116 33.75 28.77 47.36
C PHE A 1116 34.47 27.42 47.33
N MET A 1117 35.15 27.04 48.42
CA MET A 1117 35.81 25.73 48.52
C MET A 1117 34.79 24.58 48.50
N GLU A 1118 33.60 24.78 49.06
CA GLU A 1118 32.51 23.80 49.03
C GLU A 1118 31.88 23.70 47.64
N ASP A 1119 31.58 24.83 46.99
CA ASP A 1119 31.07 24.90 45.63
C ASP A 1119 32.06 24.28 44.62
N HIS A 1120 33.37 24.54 44.79
CA HIS A 1120 34.42 23.93 43.94
C HIS A 1120 34.49 22.42 44.13
N ARG A 1121 34.40 21.91 45.36
CA ARG A 1121 34.37 20.46 45.63
C ARG A 1121 33.12 19.79 45.06
N GLN A 1122 31.96 20.44 45.18
CA GLN A 1122 30.71 19.92 44.60
C GLN A 1122 30.78 19.90 43.07
N LEU A 1123 31.32 20.96 42.45
CA LEU A 1123 31.50 21.02 41.01
C LEU A 1123 32.48 19.95 40.52
N ASP A 1124 33.65 19.80 41.16
CA ASP A 1124 34.61 18.75 40.79
C ASP A 1124 34.02 17.34 40.88
N SER A 1125 33.22 17.06 41.93
CA SER A 1125 32.52 15.79 42.09
C SER A 1125 31.49 15.56 40.97
N LEU A 1126 30.71 16.58 40.63
CA LEU A 1126 29.72 16.53 39.54
C LEU A 1126 30.39 16.34 38.17
N LEU A 1127 31.47 17.06 37.89
CA LEU A 1127 32.23 16.96 36.64
C LEU A 1127 32.89 15.58 36.51
N LYS A 1128 33.42 15.02 37.61
CA LYS A 1128 33.98 13.67 37.61
C LYS A 1128 32.90 12.62 37.30
N LYS A 1129 31.73 12.73 37.95
CA LYS A 1129 30.60 11.82 37.69
C LYS A 1129 30.10 11.91 36.24
N ARG A 1130 29.95 13.12 35.69
CA ARG A 1130 29.59 13.32 34.27
C ARG A 1130 30.60 12.70 33.30
N LYS A 1131 31.89 12.73 33.62
CA LYS A 1131 32.93 12.07 32.81
C LYS A 1131 32.79 10.55 32.84
N GLU A 1132 32.56 9.98 34.02
CA GLU A 1132 32.35 8.54 34.20
C GLU A 1132 31.08 8.06 33.48
N ASP A 1133 29.97 8.81 33.58
CA ASP A 1133 28.71 8.52 32.91
C ASP A 1133 28.86 8.56 31.38
N LEU A 1134 29.53 9.58 30.83
CA LEU A 1134 29.77 9.68 29.38
C LEU A 1134 30.68 8.54 28.87
N GLN A 1135 31.71 8.16 29.63
CA GLN A 1135 32.57 7.03 29.26
C GLN A 1135 31.79 5.71 29.23
N ALA A 1136 30.87 5.49 30.18
CA ALA A 1136 30.01 4.31 30.19
C ALA A 1136 29.01 4.32 29.00
N GLU A 1137 28.47 5.48 28.65
CA GLU A 1137 27.57 5.66 27.50
C GLU A 1137 28.29 5.37 26.17
N LEU A 1138 29.46 5.97 25.95
CA LEU A 1138 30.28 5.74 24.76
C LEU A 1138 30.68 4.26 24.61
N GLN A 1139 30.91 3.56 25.72
CA GLN A 1139 31.22 2.13 25.69
C GLN A 1139 30.02 1.28 25.25
N ARG A 1140 28.80 1.62 25.67
CA ARG A 1140 27.57 0.94 25.22
C ARG A 1140 27.28 1.24 23.74
N GLU A 1141 27.46 2.50 23.32
CA GLU A 1141 27.34 2.88 21.91
C GLU A 1141 28.33 2.10 21.05
N LYS A 1142 29.60 1.96 21.50
CA LYS A 1142 30.62 1.16 20.79
C LYS A 1142 30.15 -0.27 20.57
N GLN A 1143 29.59 -0.91 21.59
CA GLN A 1143 29.10 -2.28 21.49
C GLN A 1143 27.89 -2.41 20.55
N SER A 1144 26.96 -1.46 20.59
CA SER A 1144 25.79 -1.46 19.71
C SER A 1144 26.17 -1.29 18.24
N VAL A 1145 26.99 -0.28 17.93
CA VAL A 1145 27.42 -0.01 16.55
C VAL A 1145 28.31 -1.14 16.02
N MET A 1146 29.16 -1.72 16.87
CA MET A 1146 29.97 -2.90 16.49
C MET A 1146 29.11 -4.11 16.13
N LYS A 1147 28.02 -4.35 16.87
CA LYS A 1147 27.08 -5.43 16.55
C LYS A 1147 26.34 -5.17 15.24
N GLU A 1148 25.91 -3.94 15.00
CA GLU A 1148 25.29 -3.55 13.72
C GLU A 1148 26.26 -3.73 12.54
N ILE A 1149 27.56 -3.42 12.73
CA ILE A 1149 28.59 -3.63 11.70
C ILE A 1149 28.87 -5.12 11.45
N GLU A 1150 28.68 -6.00 12.43
CA GLU A 1150 28.85 -7.46 12.27
C GLU A 1150 27.61 -8.15 11.67
N GLU A 1151 26.41 -7.57 11.83
CA GLU A 1151 25.16 -8.08 11.24
C GLU A 1151 25.01 -7.75 9.75
N VAL A 1152 25.69 -6.70 9.27
CA VAL A 1152 25.77 -6.27 7.85
C VAL A 1152 26.85 -7.05 7.10
#